data_AF-A0A6H5GJP6-F1
#
_entry.id   AF-A0A6H5GJP6-F1
#
_cell.length_a   1.000
_cell.length_b   1.000
_cell.length_c   1.000
_cell.angle_alpha   90.00
_cell.angle_beta   90.00
_cell.angle_gamma   90.00
#
_symmetry.space_group_name_H-M   'P 1'
#
loop_
_entity.id
_entity.type
_entity.pdbx_description
1 polymer ?
#
loop_
_entity_poly.entity_id
_entity_poly.type
_entity_poly.pdbx_seq_one_letter_code
_entity_poly.pdbx_strand_id
1 'polypeptide(L)'
;MDMFTLAHLHQWLLLFIYGTLFLRKFFNEFALRHDVNEMIYVPILGSSACFRRLNGTHQFGCSSPPRGSNGVIHVIYDSTNLDEFIDKAVAGPYILLLPPLMFTRTVTDRLIASGKVDGIVLAWASSAKPEHYSPDDVCPNRNGGYCDAESPWNPEGHGFIVSNMPFPVFLIQDPSYLDNITKCFKDYNLPLDGSQLSKPLCMLQLKAHMYAAVNSEVCIRRRMSQLMTVFKYCDPLGNENIIYPMVNLSAAEDKKLIAVVARLDGFSIFDGLGPGAMSAVSSTATLIVLANILHDLMPVISEHKMYKGIVFMLLNGESFDYIGSQRVVYDMEKGTFITDKNKIKIEDIELVIELTQLGPGKTFYLHRTNDAKSAEVVDSLVQISKNLSLNFLKSSLPAGRLPPVSLNVFREASPNISGVVVANYDSQFNNRYYNGLLDDGSNLNLESYTSGSIPPKNSTQTNLAGVAISLARAIARLVNKDDSIEYQIVQSRYVETMDEVLRCLAVSRKCNLFKKLYPNIATNAPLPEVLSVYVGISTSISSITRATWKMLAYLSTDTMNSTQDQCNSRCADDDELVCFWVKEENGDGTCVLSPIQLHQAVSPAFEIEDYDWASGKYSTWTESVWADMGVQMFIRGTSQRDAIVFGSGIVVLVFSVIGAFLVNKKSDSLFAVKTRPENC
;
A
#
# COMPACT_ATOMS: atom_id res chain seq x y z
N MET A 1 31.13 -80.22 32.56
CA MET A 1 32.00 -79.20 31.95
C MET A 1 31.74 -79.28 30.46
N ASP A 2 30.80 -78.48 29.95
CA ASP A 2 30.59 -78.37 28.51
C ASP A 2 30.84 -76.92 28.10
N MET A 3 32.04 -76.73 27.55
CA MET A 3 32.57 -75.47 27.05
C MET A 3 31.79 -74.93 25.83
N PHE A 4 30.82 -75.70 25.31
CA PHE A 4 30.02 -75.39 24.12
C PHE A 4 28.79 -74.51 24.39
N THR A 5 28.22 -74.53 25.59
CA THR A 5 27.02 -73.73 25.90
C THR A 5 27.35 -72.28 26.29
N LEU A 6 28.53 -72.03 26.87
CA LEU A 6 28.99 -70.67 27.19
C LEU A 6 29.37 -69.87 25.94
N ALA A 7 29.96 -70.52 24.93
CA ALA A 7 30.40 -69.86 23.69
C ALA A 7 29.23 -69.34 22.85
N HIS A 8 28.14 -70.11 22.75
CA HIS A 8 26.94 -69.68 22.02
C HIS A 8 26.21 -68.52 22.71
N LEU A 9 26.13 -68.54 24.04
CA LEU A 9 25.50 -67.44 24.79
C LEU A 9 26.29 -66.13 24.62
N HIS A 10 27.62 -66.21 24.62
CA HIS A 10 28.49 -65.05 24.39
C HIS A 10 28.36 -64.47 22.98
N GLN A 11 28.14 -65.32 21.97
CA GLN A 11 28.00 -64.92 20.57
C GLN A 11 26.64 -64.24 20.31
N TRP A 12 25.56 -64.72 20.94
CA TRP A 12 24.25 -64.05 20.90
C TRP A 12 24.25 -62.73 21.69
N LEU A 13 24.94 -62.67 22.83
CA LEU A 13 25.07 -61.43 23.60
C LEU A 13 25.86 -60.38 22.82
N LEU A 14 26.94 -60.77 22.14
CA LEU A 14 27.74 -59.89 21.28
C LEU A 14 26.93 -59.40 20.07
N LEU A 15 26.16 -60.27 19.40
CA LEU A 15 25.26 -59.87 18.32
C LEU A 15 24.16 -58.92 18.79
N PHE A 16 23.61 -59.13 20.00
CA PHE A 16 22.61 -58.24 20.58
C PHE A 16 23.21 -56.89 20.99
N ILE A 17 24.43 -56.87 21.54
CA ILE A 17 25.16 -55.65 21.89
C ILE A 17 25.59 -54.88 20.63
N TYR A 18 26.08 -55.56 19.59
CA TYR A 18 26.40 -54.92 18.31
C TYR A 18 25.14 -54.46 17.58
N GLY A 19 24.05 -55.21 17.62
CA GLY A 19 22.75 -54.81 17.06
C GLY A 19 22.15 -53.60 17.79
N THR A 20 22.25 -53.55 19.12
CA THR A 20 21.78 -52.42 19.92
C THR A 20 22.70 -51.21 19.82
N LEU A 21 24.02 -51.37 19.71
CA LEU A 21 24.96 -50.28 19.43
C LEU A 21 24.80 -49.75 18.00
N PHE A 22 24.56 -50.62 17.01
CA PHE A 22 24.26 -50.24 15.65
C PHE A 22 22.93 -49.49 15.59
N LEU A 23 21.86 -50.01 16.19
CA LEU A 23 20.57 -49.32 16.29
C LEU A 23 20.72 -47.99 17.05
N ARG A 24 21.46 -47.94 18.16
CA ARG A 24 21.66 -46.70 18.92
C ARG A 24 22.50 -45.67 18.16
N LYS A 25 23.48 -46.09 17.36
CA LYS A 25 24.26 -45.19 16.49
C LYS A 25 23.44 -44.74 15.27
N PHE A 26 22.65 -45.66 14.69
CA PHE A 26 21.70 -45.38 13.61
C PHE A 26 20.60 -44.41 14.06
N PHE A 27 20.05 -44.58 15.28
CA PHE A 27 19.09 -43.66 15.87
C PHE A 27 19.73 -42.35 16.35
N ASN A 28 20.96 -42.36 16.87
CA ASN A 28 21.62 -41.13 17.34
C ASN A 28 22.17 -40.24 16.20
N GLU A 29 22.59 -40.80 15.06
CA GLU A 29 23.01 -40.00 13.89
C GLU A 29 21.80 -39.52 13.06
N PHE A 30 20.63 -40.16 13.15
CA PHE A 30 19.39 -39.75 12.46
C PHE A 30 18.33 -39.05 13.34
N ALA A 31 18.61 -38.79 14.63
CA ALA A 31 17.69 -38.07 15.52
C ALA A 31 17.72 -36.54 15.38
N LEU A 32 18.26 -36.00 14.28
CA LEU A 32 17.84 -34.69 13.79
C LEU A 32 16.60 -34.92 12.93
N ARG A 33 15.43 -34.84 13.55
CA ARG A 33 14.13 -34.83 12.85
C ARG A 33 14.05 -33.51 12.08
N HIS A 34 14.71 -33.46 10.93
CA HIS A 34 14.49 -32.41 9.95
C HIS A 34 13.08 -32.59 9.38
N ASP A 35 12.28 -31.53 9.42
CA ASP A 35 10.98 -31.54 8.79
C ASP A 35 11.17 -31.84 7.29
N VAL A 36 10.45 -32.84 6.77
CA VAL A 36 10.51 -33.20 5.34
C VAL A 36 10.13 -31.99 4.48
N ASN A 37 9.29 -31.09 5.01
CA ASN A 37 8.97 -29.83 4.36
C ASN A 37 10.21 -28.94 4.19
N GLU A 38 11.02 -28.78 5.23
CA GLU A 38 12.26 -27.98 5.20
C GLU A 38 13.35 -28.61 4.31
N MET A 39 13.28 -29.94 4.08
CA MET A 39 14.18 -30.60 3.13
C MET A 39 13.82 -30.35 1.65
N ILE A 40 12.54 -30.04 1.36
CA ILE A 40 12.02 -29.93 0.00
C ILE A 40 11.82 -28.47 -0.41
N TYR A 41 11.26 -27.66 0.48
CA TYR A 41 10.80 -26.31 0.20
C TYR A 41 11.68 -25.29 0.90
N VAL A 42 12.12 -24.31 0.12
CA VAL A 42 12.82 -23.12 0.61
C VAL A 42 11.84 -21.95 0.57
N PRO A 43 11.31 -21.50 1.72
CA PRO A 43 10.43 -20.35 1.76
C PRO A 43 11.19 -19.06 1.45
N ILE A 44 10.57 -18.16 0.70
CA ILE A 44 11.10 -16.83 0.39
C ILE A 44 10.30 -15.81 1.21
N LEU A 45 10.93 -15.33 2.27
CA LEU A 45 10.33 -14.38 3.20
C LEU A 45 10.45 -12.94 2.69
N GLY A 46 9.54 -12.06 3.12
CA GLY A 46 9.57 -10.64 2.74
C GLY A 46 9.22 -10.36 1.28
N SER A 47 8.46 -11.26 0.63
CA SER A 47 7.93 -11.04 -0.71
C SER A 47 6.57 -10.34 -0.64
N SER A 48 6.32 -9.40 -1.56
CA SER A 48 5.03 -8.68 -1.67
C SER A 48 4.30 -9.11 -2.92
N ALA A 49 3.03 -9.48 -2.80
CA ALA A 49 2.23 -9.94 -3.92
C ALA A 49 1.38 -8.83 -4.52
N CYS A 50 1.14 -8.92 -5.82
CA CYS A 50 0.05 -8.21 -6.46
C CYS A 50 -1.28 -8.85 -6.09
N PHE A 51 -2.29 -8.02 -5.79
CA PHE A 51 -3.59 -8.46 -5.32
C PHE A 51 -4.74 -7.92 -6.17
N ARG A 52 -5.93 -8.50 -5.98
CA ARG A 52 -7.10 -8.20 -6.80
C ARG A 52 -7.95 -7.08 -6.21
N ARG A 53 -8.31 -6.15 -7.08
CA ARG A 53 -9.31 -5.11 -6.85
C ARG A 53 -10.43 -5.24 -7.87
N LEU A 54 -11.61 -4.72 -7.58
CA LEU A 54 -12.75 -4.74 -8.48
C LEU A 54 -13.42 -3.36 -8.48
N ASN A 55 -14.08 -3.02 -9.57
CA ASN A 55 -15.04 -1.91 -9.62
C ASN A 55 -16.41 -2.45 -10.04
N GLY A 56 -17.40 -1.57 -10.25
CA GLY A 56 -18.76 -1.96 -10.62
C GLY A 56 -18.88 -2.80 -11.90
N THR A 57 -17.88 -2.79 -12.78
CA THR A 57 -17.96 -3.46 -14.09
C THR A 57 -16.89 -4.53 -14.30
N HIS A 58 -15.70 -4.39 -13.72
CA HIS A 58 -14.52 -5.22 -14.01
C HIS A 58 -13.78 -5.64 -12.73
N GLN A 59 -12.83 -6.55 -12.92
CA GLN A 59 -11.80 -6.93 -11.95
C GLN A 59 -10.41 -6.61 -12.49
N PHE A 60 -9.48 -6.31 -11.58
CA PHE A 60 -8.14 -5.87 -11.88
C PHE A 60 -7.11 -6.48 -10.92
N GLY A 61 -5.82 -6.33 -11.24
CA GLY A 61 -4.72 -6.89 -10.47
C GLY A 61 -4.52 -8.38 -10.74
N CYS A 62 -3.98 -9.10 -9.75
CA CYS A 62 -3.45 -10.45 -9.94
C CYS A 62 -4.12 -11.45 -8.99
N SER A 63 -4.07 -12.75 -9.35
CA SER A 63 -4.48 -13.84 -8.47
C SER A 63 -3.84 -15.15 -8.91
N SER A 64 -3.53 -16.02 -7.96
CA SER A 64 -3.16 -17.42 -8.24
C SER A 64 -4.37 -18.36 -8.18
N PRO A 65 -4.26 -19.58 -8.71
CA PRO A 65 -5.16 -20.66 -8.34
C PRO A 65 -5.16 -20.93 -6.83
N PRO A 66 -6.19 -21.58 -6.26
CA PRO A 66 -6.29 -21.83 -4.80
C PRO A 66 -5.11 -22.55 -4.17
N ARG A 67 -4.40 -23.40 -4.93
CA ARG A 67 -3.20 -24.14 -4.47
C ARG A 67 -1.88 -23.47 -4.85
N GLY A 68 -1.93 -22.22 -5.33
CA GLY A 68 -0.79 -21.50 -5.88
C GLY A 68 -0.48 -21.90 -7.33
N SER A 69 0.26 -21.03 -8.03
CA SER A 69 0.81 -21.28 -9.37
C SER A 69 2.16 -21.97 -9.23
N ASN A 70 2.35 -23.12 -9.88
CA ASN A 70 3.63 -23.85 -9.84
C ASN A 70 4.28 -23.79 -11.22
N GLY A 71 5.48 -23.22 -11.32
CA GLY A 71 6.15 -23.04 -12.62
C GLY A 71 7.65 -23.29 -12.57
N VAL A 72 8.18 -23.77 -13.68
CA VAL A 72 9.63 -23.90 -13.91
C VAL A 72 10.24 -22.50 -13.93
N ILE A 73 11.31 -22.30 -13.16
CA ILE A 73 11.96 -20.99 -13.09
C ILE A 73 12.65 -20.71 -14.42
N HIS A 74 12.45 -19.52 -14.97
CA HIS A 74 13.29 -19.02 -16.06
C HIS A 74 13.66 -17.55 -15.79
N VAL A 75 14.95 -17.25 -15.84
CA VAL A 75 15.45 -15.89 -15.59
C VAL A 75 15.56 -15.16 -16.91
N ILE A 76 14.91 -13.99 -16.99
CA ILE A 76 14.99 -13.10 -18.14
C ILE A 76 16.01 -12.01 -17.86
N TYR A 77 16.99 -11.82 -18.74
CA TYR A 77 18.01 -10.77 -18.59
C TYR A 77 17.74 -9.56 -19.48
N ASP A 78 17.27 -9.80 -20.71
CA ASP A 78 17.05 -8.77 -21.73
C ASP A 78 15.97 -9.21 -22.73
N SER A 79 15.68 -8.33 -23.70
CA SER A 79 14.70 -8.57 -24.75
C SER A 79 15.05 -9.75 -25.67
N THR A 80 16.33 -10.03 -25.93
CA THR A 80 16.74 -11.15 -26.78
C THR A 80 16.46 -12.48 -26.08
N ASN A 81 16.77 -12.55 -24.79
CA ASN A 81 16.49 -13.72 -23.97
C ASN A 81 14.98 -13.93 -23.75
N LEU A 82 14.19 -12.86 -23.70
CA LEU A 82 12.72 -12.94 -23.73
C LEU A 82 12.19 -13.55 -25.03
N ASP A 83 12.71 -13.12 -26.18
CA ASP A 83 12.29 -13.64 -27.48
C ASP A 83 12.66 -15.12 -27.62
N GLU A 84 13.88 -15.49 -27.22
CA GLU A 84 14.32 -16.89 -27.18
C GLU A 84 13.43 -17.74 -26.26
N PHE A 85 13.04 -17.22 -25.10
CA PHE A 85 12.12 -17.88 -24.18
C PHE A 85 10.79 -18.18 -24.85
N ILE A 86 10.16 -17.15 -25.44
CA ILE A 86 8.86 -17.28 -26.09
C ILE A 86 8.91 -18.34 -27.20
N ASP A 87 10.00 -18.41 -27.96
CA ASP A 87 10.13 -19.36 -29.06
C ASP A 87 10.42 -20.79 -28.59
N LYS A 88 11.39 -20.98 -27.68
CA LYS A 88 11.96 -22.30 -27.36
C LYS A 88 11.40 -23.00 -26.13
N ALA A 89 10.69 -22.29 -25.26
CA ALA A 89 10.20 -22.86 -24.00
C ALA A 89 9.18 -24.00 -24.23
N VAL A 90 9.40 -25.15 -23.56
CA VAL A 90 8.65 -26.41 -23.74
C VAL A 90 8.23 -27.13 -22.45
N ALA A 91 8.92 -26.91 -21.33
CA ALA A 91 8.69 -27.60 -20.06
C ALA A 91 7.67 -26.89 -19.13
N GLY A 92 6.87 -25.98 -19.70
CA GLY A 92 5.99 -25.10 -18.93
C GLY A 92 4.88 -25.83 -18.15
N PRO A 93 4.12 -25.11 -17.32
CA PRO A 93 4.14 -23.65 -17.17
C PRO A 93 5.42 -23.10 -16.51
N TYR A 94 5.78 -21.87 -16.86
CA TYR A 94 6.98 -21.19 -16.34
C TYR A 94 6.62 -20.06 -15.36
N ILE A 95 7.50 -19.81 -14.40
CA ILE A 95 7.52 -18.58 -13.61
C ILE A 95 8.78 -17.80 -14.00
N LEU A 96 8.59 -16.56 -14.42
CA LEU A 96 9.67 -15.72 -14.90
C LEU A 96 10.24 -14.85 -13.79
N LEU A 97 11.56 -14.87 -13.63
CA LEU A 97 12.27 -13.83 -12.88
C LEU A 97 12.60 -12.69 -13.85
N LEU A 98 11.95 -11.54 -13.68
CA LEU A 98 12.02 -10.41 -14.60
C LEU A 98 12.69 -9.21 -13.92
N PRO A 99 13.61 -8.50 -14.60
CA PRO A 99 14.15 -7.25 -14.10
C PRO A 99 13.07 -6.14 -14.15
N PRO A 100 13.10 -5.19 -13.21
CA PRO A 100 12.14 -4.07 -13.14
C PRO A 100 11.95 -3.33 -14.46
N LEU A 101 13.05 -3.05 -15.17
CA LEU A 101 13.06 -2.35 -16.46
C LEU A 101 12.25 -3.04 -17.56
N MET A 102 12.06 -4.36 -17.48
CA MET A 102 11.29 -5.11 -18.46
C MET A 102 9.83 -5.28 -18.07
N PHE A 103 9.44 -4.86 -16.85
CA PHE A 103 8.06 -4.95 -16.39
C PHE A 103 7.21 -3.81 -16.97
N THR A 104 6.91 -3.94 -18.26
CA THR A 104 6.12 -2.98 -19.05
C THR A 104 4.84 -3.64 -19.53
N ARG A 105 3.87 -2.82 -19.98
CA ARG A 105 2.62 -3.31 -20.56
C ARG A 105 2.88 -4.20 -21.77
N THR A 106 3.73 -3.75 -22.69
CA THR A 106 4.11 -4.48 -23.90
C THR A 106 4.69 -5.86 -23.61
N VAL A 107 5.62 -5.95 -22.65
CA VAL A 107 6.21 -7.24 -22.27
C VAL A 107 5.18 -8.15 -21.62
N THR A 108 4.40 -7.63 -20.68
CA THR A 108 3.38 -8.41 -19.98
C THR A 108 2.33 -8.98 -20.94
N ASP A 109 1.86 -8.18 -21.90
CA ASP A 109 0.88 -8.61 -22.90
C ASP A 109 1.46 -9.71 -23.83
N ARG A 110 2.73 -9.61 -24.21
CA ARG A 110 3.44 -10.67 -24.96
C ARG A 110 3.55 -11.97 -24.16
N LEU A 111 3.84 -11.88 -22.86
CA LEU A 111 3.93 -13.04 -21.97
C LEU A 111 2.57 -13.73 -21.80
N ILE A 112 1.50 -12.94 -21.62
CA ILE A 112 0.12 -13.47 -21.58
C ILE A 112 -0.23 -14.18 -22.90
N ALA A 113 0.04 -13.54 -24.04
CA ALA A 113 -0.25 -14.09 -25.36
C ALA A 113 0.51 -15.39 -25.65
N SER A 114 1.69 -15.60 -25.05
CA SER A 114 2.46 -16.83 -25.23
C SER A 114 1.76 -18.08 -24.67
N GLY A 115 0.92 -17.93 -23.64
CA GLY A 115 0.30 -19.05 -22.92
C GLY A 115 1.29 -19.95 -22.15
N LYS A 116 2.57 -19.57 -22.04
CA LYS A 116 3.63 -20.39 -21.42
C LYS A 116 3.92 -20.01 -19.96
N VAL A 117 3.40 -18.88 -19.49
CA VAL A 117 3.74 -18.27 -18.19
C VAL A 117 2.56 -18.36 -17.23
N ASP A 118 2.84 -18.77 -16.00
CA ASP A 118 1.85 -18.91 -14.90
C ASP A 118 2.22 -18.06 -13.67
N GLY A 119 3.21 -17.17 -13.81
CA GLY A 119 3.59 -16.21 -12.79
C GLY A 119 4.83 -15.39 -13.12
N ILE A 120 4.95 -14.22 -12.49
CA ILE A 120 6.11 -13.35 -12.60
C ILE A 120 6.65 -13.03 -11.20
N VAL A 121 7.97 -13.04 -11.07
CA VAL A 121 8.70 -12.51 -9.93
C VAL A 121 9.54 -11.34 -10.42
N LEU A 122 9.30 -10.16 -9.88
CA LEU A 122 10.09 -8.96 -10.13
C LEU A 122 11.30 -8.94 -9.21
N ALA A 123 12.48 -8.99 -9.82
CA ALA A 123 13.77 -8.94 -9.13
C ALA A 123 14.13 -7.50 -8.79
N TRP A 124 13.59 -6.98 -7.70
CA TRP A 124 13.70 -5.56 -7.34
C TRP A 124 14.94 -5.26 -6.50
N ALA A 125 16.10 -5.57 -7.08
CA ALA A 125 17.40 -5.24 -6.49
C ALA A 125 17.74 -3.76 -6.69
N SER A 126 18.41 -3.16 -5.70
CA SER A 126 18.74 -1.73 -5.67
C SER A 126 19.59 -1.22 -6.84
N SER A 127 20.32 -2.10 -7.53
CA SER A 127 21.26 -1.75 -8.61
C SER A 127 20.62 -1.59 -10.00
N ALA A 128 19.34 -1.94 -10.20
CA ALA A 128 18.68 -1.93 -11.51
C ALA A 128 17.26 -1.31 -11.47
N LYS A 129 17.14 -0.14 -10.83
CA LYS A 129 15.88 0.63 -10.77
C LYS A 129 15.61 1.32 -12.13
N PRO A 130 14.37 1.30 -12.65
CA PRO A 130 14.01 2.04 -13.85
C PRO A 130 14.10 3.55 -13.62
N GLU A 131 14.47 4.32 -14.66
CA GLU A 131 14.51 5.80 -14.62
C GLU A 131 13.10 6.42 -14.50
N HIS A 132 12.08 5.69 -14.96
CA HIS A 132 10.69 6.07 -14.91
C HIS A 132 9.84 4.80 -14.82
N TYR A 133 8.76 4.84 -14.03
CA TYR A 133 7.83 3.72 -13.89
C TYR A 133 6.56 4.16 -13.15
N SER A 134 5.41 4.12 -13.82
CA SER A 134 4.11 4.27 -13.16
C SER A 134 3.20 3.07 -13.47
N PRO A 135 2.66 2.37 -12.46
CA PRO A 135 1.69 1.31 -12.68
C PRO A 135 0.28 1.85 -12.96
N ASP A 136 0.05 3.16 -12.81
CA ASP A 136 -1.24 3.80 -13.05
C ASP A 136 -1.51 3.98 -14.55
N ASP A 137 -2.73 4.39 -14.89
CA ASP A 137 -3.08 4.80 -16.25
C ASP A 137 -2.39 6.12 -16.64
N VAL A 138 -2.31 6.36 -17.94
CA VAL A 138 -1.81 7.63 -18.49
C VAL A 138 -2.70 8.82 -18.12
N CYS A 139 -3.98 8.55 -17.89
CA CYS A 139 -4.98 9.49 -17.37
C CYS A 139 -5.58 8.95 -16.07
N PRO A 140 -4.95 9.18 -14.90
CA PRO A 140 -5.50 8.76 -13.62
C PRO A 140 -6.89 9.36 -13.41
N ASN A 141 -7.82 8.58 -12.83
CA ASN A 141 -9.24 8.95 -12.65
C ASN A 141 -9.87 9.56 -13.93
N ARG A 142 -9.66 8.90 -15.08
CA ARG A 142 -10.00 9.38 -16.43
C ARG A 142 -11.38 10.04 -16.57
N ASN A 143 -12.36 9.63 -15.77
CA ASN A 143 -13.74 10.12 -15.85
C ASN A 143 -14.01 11.38 -14.99
N GLY A 144 -13.11 11.79 -14.09
CA GLY A 144 -13.34 12.90 -13.16
C GLY A 144 -12.44 14.12 -13.37
N GLY A 145 -11.83 14.28 -14.54
CA GLY A 145 -11.00 15.43 -14.86
C GLY A 145 -10.73 15.59 -16.36
N TYR A 146 -10.14 16.73 -16.74
CA TYR A 146 -9.64 16.90 -18.11
C TYR A 146 -8.45 15.95 -18.31
N CYS A 147 -8.42 15.19 -19.40
CA CYS A 147 -7.19 14.51 -19.84
C CYS A 147 -7.07 14.56 -21.36
N ASP A 148 -5.92 14.98 -21.84
CA ASP A 148 -5.59 14.96 -23.26
C ASP A 148 -4.93 13.62 -23.62
N ALA A 149 -5.41 12.98 -24.68
CA ALA A 149 -4.84 11.72 -25.15
C ALA A 149 -3.47 11.90 -25.82
N GLU A 150 -3.20 13.07 -26.41
CA GLU A 150 -1.92 13.37 -27.07
C GLU A 150 -0.86 13.84 -26.08
N SER A 151 -1.29 14.49 -24.99
CA SER A 151 -0.43 14.95 -23.90
C SER A 151 -1.02 14.55 -22.55
N PRO A 152 -1.02 13.25 -22.21
CA PRO A 152 -1.60 12.76 -20.97
C PRO A 152 -0.83 13.27 -19.76
N TRP A 153 -1.53 13.40 -18.63
CA TRP A 153 -0.93 13.84 -17.38
C TRP A 153 0.20 12.92 -16.91
N ASN A 154 0.03 11.61 -17.04
CA ASN A 154 1.02 10.61 -16.63
C ASN A 154 1.58 9.87 -17.86
N PRO A 155 2.53 10.45 -18.62
CA PRO A 155 3.05 9.81 -19.83
C PRO A 155 3.74 8.45 -19.55
N GLU A 156 4.18 8.22 -18.32
CA GLU A 156 4.88 7.01 -17.88
C GLU A 156 3.94 5.89 -17.40
N GLY A 157 2.62 6.07 -17.55
CA GLY A 157 1.60 5.12 -17.09
C GLY A 157 1.57 3.82 -17.91
N HIS A 158 1.71 2.68 -17.22
CA HIS A 158 1.57 1.34 -17.81
C HIS A 158 0.14 0.75 -17.69
N GLY A 159 -0.73 1.35 -16.90
CA GLY A 159 -2.13 0.94 -16.74
C GLY A 159 -2.28 -0.45 -16.10
N PHE A 160 -1.37 -0.85 -15.22
CA PHE A 160 -1.44 -2.14 -14.52
C PHE A 160 -2.56 -2.19 -13.48
N ILE A 161 -2.90 -1.06 -12.86
CA ILE A 161 -4.00 -0.95 -11.88
C ILE A 161 -5.36 -1.23 -12.51
N VAL A 162 -5.53 -0.86 -13.77
CA VAL A 162 -6.74 -1.08 -14.56
C VAL A 162 -6.60 -2.27 -15.51
N SER A 163 -5.65 -3.17 -15.23
CA SER A 163 -5.43 -4.41 -15.98
C SER A 163 -5.74 -5.65 -15.13
N ASN A 164 -6.32 -6.67 -15.76
CA ASN A 164 -6.54 -7.98 -15.15
C ASN A 164 -5.40 -8.92 -15.57
N MET A 165 -4.47 -9.21 -14.67
CA MET A 165 -3.37 -10.14 -14.94
C MET A 165 -3.83 -11.58 -14.62
N PRO A 166 -3.66 -12.53 -15.56
CA PRO A 166 -4.17 -13.90 -15.39
C PRO A 166 -3.32 -14.77 -14.46
N PHE A 167 -2.16 -14.27 -14.02
CA PHE A 167 -1.23 -14.96 -13.15
C PHE A 167 -0.79 -14.06 -11.98
N PRO A 168 -0.28 -14.63 -10.87
CA PRO A 168 0.27 -13.85 -9.77
C PRO A 168 1.58 -13.16 -10.17
N VAL A 169 1.78 -11.96 -9.62
CA VAL A 169 3.03 -11.21 -9.72
C VAL A 169 3.55 -10.95 -8.31
N PHE A 170 4.80 -11.26 -8.06
CA PHE A 170 5.46 -11.04 -6.77
C PHE A 170 6.66 -10.12 -6.91
N LEU A 171 6.91 -9.31 -5.90
CA LEU A 171 8.10 -8.50 -5.74
C LEU A 171 9.02 -9.16 -4.72
N ILE A 172 10.30 -9.35 -5.07
CA ILE A 172 11.34 -9.78 -4.14
C ILE A 172 12.45 -8.73 -4.15
N GLN A 173 12.78 -8.21 -2.98
CA GLN A 173 13.79 -7.16 -2.79
C GLN A 173 15.11 -7.69 -2.23
N ASP A 174 15.08 -8.82 -1.52
CA ASP A 174 16.28 -9.40 -0.88
C ASP A 174 17.22 -10.04 -1.93
N PRO A 175 18.44 -9.51 -2.11
CA PRO A 175 19.40 -10.05 -3.08
C PRO A 175 19.76 -11.52 -2.82
N SER A 176 19.79 -11.97 -1.57
CA SER A 176 20.13 -13.36 -1.21
C SER A 176 19.11 -14.35 -1.79
N TYR A 177 17.81 -14.03 -1.70
CA TYR A 177 16.78 -14.87 -2.30
C TYR A 177 16.85 -14.84 -3.83
N LEU A 178 17.10 -13.67 -4.44
CA LEU A 178 17.24 -13.54 -5.89
C LEU A 178 18.44 -14.33 -6.43
N ASP A 179 19.57 -14.31 -5.73
CA ASP A 179 20.77 -15.07 -6.07
C ASP A 179 20.52 -16.58 -5.94
N ASN A 180 19.82 -17.01 -4.89
CA ASN A 180 19.44 -18.41 -4.70
C ASN A 180 18.49 -18.91 -5.81
N ILE A 181 17.48 -18.12 -6.19
CA ILE A 181 16.59 -18.43 -7.32
C ILE A 181 17.42 -18.57 -8.61
N THR A 182 18.30 -17.59 -8.87
CA THR A 182 19.12 -17.55 -10.08
C THR A 182 20.10 -18.72 -10.14
N LYS A 183 20.69 -19.10 -9.00
CA LYS A 183 21.56 -20.27 -8.89
C LYS A 183 20.79 -21.55 -9.19
N CYS A 184 19.62 -21.74 -8.59
CA CYS A 184 18.78 -22.91 -8.82
C CYS A 184 18.36 -23.05 -10.29
N PHE A 185 18.01 -21.93 -10.94
CA PHE A 185 17.77 -21.89 -12.39
C PHE A 185 18.98 -22.37 -13.19
N LYS A 186 20.18 -21.86 -12.91
CA LYS A 186 21.41 -22.24 -13.62
C LYS A 186 21.76 -23.72 -13.44
N ASP A 187 21.59 -24.23 -12.22
CA ASP A 187 21.98 -25.60 -11.85
C ASP A 187 21.04 -26.66 -12.45
N TYR A 188 19.74 -26.39 -12.53
CA TYR A 188 18.73 -27.41 -12.93
C TYR A 188 18.06 -27.14 -14.28
N ASN A 189 17.83 -25.89 -14.65
CA ASN A 189 16.90 -25.57 -15.73
C ASN A 189 17.58 -25.32 -17.09
N LEU A 190 18.90 -25.08 -17.15
CA LEU A 190 19.62 -24.90 -18.42
C LEU A 190 20.04 -26.22 -19.08
N PRO A 191 20.06 -26.34 -20.42
CA PRO A 191 19.62 -25.36 -21.44
C PRO A 191 18.09 -25.29 -21.61
N LEU A 192 17.59 -24.24 -22.28
CA LEU A 192 16.17 -24.09 -22.64
C LEU A 192 15.84 -24.87 -23.91
N ASP A 193 15.66 -26.18 -23.76
CA ASP A 193 15.30 -27.09 -24.85
C ASP A 193 14.50 -28.31 -24.35
N GLY A 194 14.26 -29.28 -25.23
CA GLY A 194 13.54 -30.51 -24.93
C GLY A 194 14.16 -31.39 -23.82
N SER A 195 15.44 -31.21 -23.49
CA SER A 195 16.09 -31.96 -22.41
C SER A 195 15.44 -31.70 -21.05
N GLN A 196 14.84 -30.52 -20.87
CA GLN A 196 14.13 -30.13 -19.64
C GLN A 196 13.02 -31.13 -19.26
N LEU A 197 12.39 -31.81 -20.23
CA LEU A 197 11.33 -32.80 -19.98
C LEU A 197 11.84 -34.10 -19.33
N SER A 198 13.15 -34.34 -19.36
CA SER A 198 13.79 -35.60 -18.98
C SER A 198 14.68 -35.52 -17.74
N LYS A 199 14.77 -34.36 -17.09
CA LYS A 199 15.61 -34.10 -15.92
C LYS A 199 14.82 -33.43 -14.80
N PRO A 200 15.29 -33.47 -13.54
CA PRO A 200 14.67 -32.68 -12.47
C PRO A 200 14.83 -31.18 -12.76
N LEU A 201 13.81 -30.41 -12.43
CA LEU A 201 13.76 -28.96 -12.65
C LEU A 201 13.54 -28.22 -11.34
N CYS A 202 14.14 -27.03 -11.24
CA CYS A 202 13.86 -26.10 -10.16
C CYS A 202 12.60 -25.29 -10.46
N MET A 203 11.70 -25.22 -9.49
CA MET A 203 10.39 -24.60 -9.59
C MET A 203 10.17 -23.56 -8.50
N LEU A 204 9.28 -22.61 -8.80
CA LEU A 204 8.66 -21.74 -7.80
C LEU A 204 7.19 -22.10 -7.66
N GLN A 205 6.67 -21.92 -6.45
CA GLN A 205 5.25 -21.82 -6.18
C GLN A 205 4.92 -20.41 -5.72
N LEU A 206 3.98 -19.75 -6.41
CA LEU A 206 3.44 -18.45 -6.05
C LEU A 206 2.01 -18.63 -5.53
N LYS A 207 1.81 -18.43 -4.23
CA LYS A 207 0.49 -18.51 -3.59
C LYS A 207 -0.02 -17.10 -3.33
N ALA A 208 -1.05 -16.68 -4.05
CA ALA A 208 -1.73 -15.39 -3.89
C ALA A 208 -3.18 -15.51 -4.37
N HIS A 209 -3.94 -16.46 -3.80
CA HIS A 209 -5.31 -16.70 -4.24
C HIS A 209 -6.25 -15.62 -3.71
N MET A 210 -6.85 -14.88 -4.63
CA MET A 210 -7.85 -13.85 -4.37
C MET A 210 -9.25 -14.45 -4.50
N TYR A 211 -10.06 -14.35 -3.45
CA TYR A 211 -11.40 -14.96 -3.39
C TYR A 211 -12.45 -14.24 -4.25
N ALA A 212 -12.30 -12.95 -4.51
CA ALA A 212 -13.22 -12.19 -5.35
C ALA A 212 -13.03 -12.46 -6.85
N ALA A 213 -14.12 -12.32 -7.61
CA ALA A 213 -14.13 -12.45 -9.06
C ALA A 213 -15.29 -11.64 -9.68
N VAL A 214 -15.18 -11.40 -10.98
CA VAL A 214 -16.12 -10.67 -11.85
C VAL A 214 -16.08 -9.16 -11.64
N ASN A 215 -16.79 -8.64 -10.64
CA ASN A 215 -16.91 -7.21 -10.35
C ASN A 215 -17.38 -6.98 -8.89
N SER A 216 -17.39 -5.73 -8.43
CA SER A 216 -17.79 -5.36 -7.06
C SER A 216 -19.23 -5.75 -6.74
N GLU A 217 -20.17 -5.58 -7.68
CA GLU A 217 -21.58 -5.94 -7.49
C GLU A 217 -21.74 -7.43 -7.17
N VAL A 218 -21.17 -8.30 -8.02
CA VAL A 218 -21.20 -9.75 -7.84
C VAL A 218 -20.50 -10.13 -6.55
N CYS A 219 -19.38 -9.49 -6.24
CA CYS A 219 -18.59 -9.80 -5.07
C CYS A 219 -19.33 -9.47 -3.76
N ILE A 220 -19.91 -8.28 -3.64
CA ILE A 220 -20.68 -7.84 -2.47
C ILE A 220 -21.97 -8.67 -2.33
N ARG A 221 -22.68 -8.95 -3.43
CA ARG A 221 -23.91 -9.76 -3.43
C ARG A 221 -23.67 -11.20 -2.96
N ARG A 222 -22.50 -11.78 -3.27
CA ARG A 222 -22.16 -13.17 -2.90
C ARG A 222 -21.83 -13.37 -1.43
N ARG A 223 -22.00 -12.36 -0.57
CA ARG A 223 -21.86 -12.48 0.87
C ARG A 223 -22.72 -13.63 1.40
N MET A 224 -22.06 -14.66 1.91
CA MET A 224 -22.73 -15.88 2.37
C MET A 224 -22.73 -15.90 3.89
N SER A 225 -23.91 -15.97 4.50
CA SER A 225 -24.06 -16.29 5.92
C SER A 225 -24.31 -17.80 6.03
N GLN A 226 -23.35 -18.53 6.58
CA GLN A 226 -23.55 -19.94 6.96
C GLN A 226 -23.42 -20.06 8.48
N LEU A 227 -24.51 -20.48 9.12
CA LEU A 227 -24.66 -20.54 10.59
C LEU A 227 -24.27 -19.21 11.27
N MET A 228 -23.12 -19.18 11.93
CA MET A 228 -22.58 -18.09 12.76
C MET A 228 -21.41 -17.35 12.09
N THR A 229 -21.00 -17.77 10.89
CA THR A 229 -19.85 -17.19 10.17
C THR A 229 -20.32 -16.57 8.86
N VAL A 230 -19.97 -15.30 8.68
CA VAL A 230 -20.22 -14.55 7.44
C VAL A 230 -18.96 -14.59 6.60
N PHE A 231 -19.00 -15.30 5.47
CA PHE A 231 -17.91 -15.29 4.50
C PHE A 231 -18.10 -14.12 3.54
N LYS A 232 -17.11 -13.23 3.52
CA LYS A 232 -17.01 -12.15 2.54
C LYS A 232 -15.96 -12.51 1.49
N TYR A 233 -16.21 -12.08 0.26
CA TYR A 233 -15.28 -12.28 -0.86
C TYR A 233 -14.46 -11.02 -1.16
N CYS A 234 -14.96 -9.85 -0.79
CA CYS A 234 -14.29 -8.56 -0.86
C CYS A 234 -14.82 -7.63 0.23
N ASP A 235 -14.10 -6.54 0.46
CA ASP A 235 -14.53 -5.42 1.26
C ASP A 235 -14.41 -4.11 0.44
N PRO A 236 -15.28 -3.10 0.70
CA PRO A 236 -15.13 -1.78 0.11
C PRO A 236 -13.76 -1.18 0.40
N LEU A 237 -13.15 -0.55 -0.61
CA LEU A 237 -12.02 0.34 -0.35
C LEU A 237 -12.50 1.52 0.48
N GLY A 238 -11.71 1.88 1.48
CA GLY A 238 -11.99 3.05 2.28
C GLY A 238 -11.16 3.17 3.54
N ASN A 239 -11.20 4.36 4.12
CA ASN A 239 -10.41 4.72 5.29
C ASN A 239 -11.09 5.86 6.07
N GLU A 240 -10.29 6.72 6.70
CA GLU A 240 -10.70 7.96 7.36
C GLU A 240 -10.13 9.17 6.60
N ASN A 241 -10.97 10.16 6.29
CA ASN A 241 -10.60 11.53 5.93
C ASN A 241 -10.23 12.30 7.21
N ILE A 242 -9.30 13.24 7.14
CA ILE A 242 -8.98 14.13 8.25
C ILE A 242 -9.54 15.52 7.95
N ILE A 243 -10.48 15.99 8.78
CA ILE A 243 -11.17 17.26 8.58
C ILE A 243 -10.87 18.19 9.75
N TYR A 244 -10.41 19.41 9.45
CA TYR A 244 -10.08 20.43 10.43
C TYR A 244 -10.83 21.73 10.15
N PRO A 245 -11.95 21.99 10.82
CA PRO A 245 -12.63 23.29 10.78
C PRO A 245 -11.86 24.30 11.64
N MET A 246 -10.82 24.91 11.08
CA MET A 246 -9.95 25.84 11.81
C MET A 246 -10.67 27.13 12.22
N VAL A 247 -11.41 27.73 11.29
CA VAL A 247 -12.27 28.90 11.56
C VAL A 247 -13.70 28.52 11.20
N ASN A 248 -14.52 28.35 12.23
CA ASN A 248 -15.90 27.89 12.09
C ASN A 248 -16.74 28.84 11.23
N LEU A 249 -17.69 28.26 10.50
CA LEU A 249 -18.67 28.99 9.68
C LEU A 249 -19.46 30.01 10.52
N SER A 250 -19.77 29.66 11.76
CA SER A 250 -20.46 30.53 12.73
C SER A 250 -19.65 31.77 13.12
N ALA A 251 -18.32 31.69 13.11
CA ALA A 251 -17.43 32.82 13.38
C ALA A 251 -17.26 33.76 12.18
N ALA A 252 -17.46 33.27 10.96
CA ALA A 252 -17.33 34.06 9.73
C ALA A 252 -18.52 35.00 9.51
N GLU A 253 -18.26 36.23 9.09
CA GLU A 253 -19.32 37.20 8.75
C GLU A 253 -20.09 36.81 7.48
N ASP A 254 -19.38 36.49 6.40
CA ASP A 254 -20.02 36.19 5.10
C ASP A 254 -20.67 34.79 5.09
N LYS A 255 -20.54 33.99 6.16
CA LYS A 255 -20.98 32.59 6.22
C LYS A 255 -20.50 31.80 4.99
N LYS A 256 -19.22 31.97 4.65
CA LYS A 256 -18.53 31.25 3.57
C LYS A 256 -17.19 30.71 4.03
N LEU A 257 -16.77 29.60 3.43
CA LEU A 257 -15.55 28.87 3.77
C LEU A 257 -14.56 28.85 2.62
N ILE A 258 -13.29 28.92 2.99
CA ILE A 258 -12.16 28.53 2.15
C ILE A 258 -11.79 27.10 2.56
N ALA A 259 -11.91 26.16 1.63
CA ALA A 259 -11.47 24.79 1.82
C ALA A 259 -10.04 24.61 1.30
N VAL A 260 -9.13 24.13 2.14
CA VAL A 260 -7.77 23.78 1.73
C VAL A 260 -7.65 22.26 1.73
N VAL A 261 -7.38 21.69 0.56
CA VAL A 261 -7.52 20.25 0.31
C VAL A 261 -6.19 19.65 -0.12
N ALA A 262 -5.88 18.44 0.35
CA ALA A 262 -4.85 17.60 -0.24
C ALA A 262 -5.21 16.13 -0.11
N ARG A 263 -4.72 15.29 -1.03
CA ARG A 263 -4.88 13.84 -0.94
C ARG A 263 -3.92 13.22 0.10
N LEU A 264 -4.40 12.20 0.80
CA LEU A 264 -3.66 11.39 1.77
C LEU A 264 -3.10 10.11 1.17
N ASP A 265 -3.75 9.59 0.13
CA ASP A 265 -3.48 8.25 -0.36
C ASP A 265 -2.56 8.24 -1.59
N GLY A 266 -1.83 7.14 -1.69
CA GLY A 266 -1.09 6.69 -2.87
C GLY A 266 -0.99 5.18 -2.80
N PHE A 267 -0.52 4.52 -3.83
CA PHE A 267 -0.48 3.06 -3.82
C PHE A 267 0.66 2.50 -4.67
N SER A 268 0.78 1.17 -4.68
CA SER A 268 1.35 0.41 -5.79
C SER A 268 0.45 -0.80 -6.10
N ILE A 269 0.87 -1.64 -7.05
CA ILE A 269 0.20 -2.93 -7.30
C ILE A 269 0.49 -3.96 -6.22
N PHE A 270 1.49 -3.75 -5.36
CA PHE A 270 1.97 -4.73 -4.37
C PHE A 270 1.45 -4.42 -2.96
N ASP A 271 1.07 -5.49 -2.25
CA ASP A 271 0.61 -5.39 -0.86
C ASP A 271 1.69 -4.82 0.07
N GLY A 272 1.26 -3.97 1.00
CA GLY A 272 2.11 -3.31 1.98
C GLY A 272 3.07 -2.24 1.43
N LEU A 273 3.08 -2.00 0.11
CA LEU A 273 4.02 -1.10 -0.55
C LEU A 273 3.27 0.00 -1.29
N GLY A 274 3.28 1.21 -0.75
CA GLY A 274 2.65 2.39 -1.36
C GLY A 274 3.21 3.65 -0.74
N PRO A 275 4.46 4.05 -1.09
CA PRO A 275 5.14 5.14 -0.40
C PRO A 275 4.53 6.52 -0.70
N GLY A 276 4.16 6.80 -1.97
CA GLY A 276 3.40 8.00 -2.35
C GLY A 276 4.06 9.34 -1.98
N ALA A 277 5.40 9.41 -1.98
CA ALA A 277 6.16 10.54 -1.48
C ALA A 277 5.82 11.86 -2.20
N MET A 278 5.92 11.87 -3.52
CA MET A 278 5.51 13.02 -4.34
C MET A 278 4.01 13.00 -4.60
N SER A 279 3.39 11.82 -4.78
CA SER A 279 1.95 11.74 -5.12
C SER A 279 1.03 12.31 -4.04
N ALA A 280 1.33 12.08 -2.75
CA ALA A 280 0.47 12.46 -1.64
C ALA A 280 1.21 13.13 -0.46
N VAL A 281 2.33 12.55 -0.03
CA VAL A 281 3.00 12.95 1.23
C VAL A 281 3.50 14.39 1.19
N SER A 282 4.09 14.84 0.08
CA SER A 282 4.57 16.22 -0.07
C SER A 282 3.46 17.27 0.08
N SER A 283 2.28 16.98 -0.46
CA SER A 283 1.12 17.86 -0.40
C SER A 283 0.47 17.83 0.98
N THR A 284 0.38 16.63 1.59
CA THR A 284 -0.05 16.43 2.97
C THR A 284 0.86 17.19 3.96
N ALA A 285 2.17 17.06 3.81
CA ALA A 285 3.15 17.76 4.65
C ALA A 285 3.04 19.28 4.51
N THR A 286 2.88 19.77 3.28
CA THR A 286 2.68 21.19 3.01
C THR A 286 1.40 21.74 3.64
N LEU A 287 0.30 20.98 3.60
CA LEU A 287 -0.95 21.33 4.25
C LEU A 287 -0.82 21.36 5.79
N ILE A 288 -0.14 20.38 6.38
CA ILE A 288 0.12 20.34 7.84
C ILE A 288 0.91 21.57 8.28
N VAL A 289 1.99 21.91 7.55
CA VAL A 289 2.81 23.08 7.88
C VAL A 289 2.04 24.37 7.64
N LEU A 290 1.20 24.44 6.60
CA LEU A 290 0.30 25.58 6.37
C LEU A 290 -0.66 25.78 7.55
N ALA A 291 -1.28 24.71 8.06
CA ALA A 291 -2.17 24.78 9.22
C ALA A 291 -1.41 25.26 10.48
N ASN A 292 -0.17 24.79 10.69
CA ASN A 292 0.70 25.27 11.78
C ASN A 292 1.01 26.78 11.65
N ILE A 293 1.37 27.25 10.45
CA ILE A 293 1.61 28.69 10.22
C ILE A 293 0.35 29.49 10.52
N LEU A 294 -0.80 29.08 10.01
CA LEU A 294 -2.05 29.80 10.24
C LEU A 294 -2.44 29.78 11.71
N HIS A 295 -2.17 28.70 12.45
CA HIS A 295 -2.39 28.62 13.89
C HIS A 295 -1.56 29.69 14.63
N ASP A 296 -0.26 29.81 14.32
CA ASP A 296 0.58 30.87 14.89
C ASP A 296 0.10 32.29 14.51
N LEU A 297 -0.58 32.46 13.37
CA LEU A 297 -1.16 33.74 12.94
C LEU A 297 -2.55 34.00 13.53
N MET A 298 -3.20 33.01 14.15
CA MET A 298 -4.57 33.16 14.68
C MET A 298 -4.74 34.32 15.67
N PRO A 299 -3.79 34.61 16.59
CA PRO A 299 -3.91 35.77 17.47
C PRO A 299 -4.13 37.07 16.69
N VAL A 300 -3.36 37.30 15.62
CA VAL A 300 -3.48 38.49 14.76
C VAL A 300 -4.73 38.45 13.89
N ILE A 301 -5.08 37.28 13.35
CA ILE A 301 -6.28 37.08 12.53
C ILE A 301 -7.53 37.42 13.36
N SER A 302 -7.59 36.92 14.60
CA SER A 302 -8.75 37.03 15.49
C SER A 302 -8.96 38.42 16.10
N GLU A 303 -7.92 39.27 16.14
CA GLU A 303 -8.03 40.69 16.53
C GLU A 303 -8.85 41.52 15.53
N HIS A 304 -9.01 41.01 14.31
CA HIS A 304 -9.70 41.69 13.22
C HIS A 304 -10.98 40.93 12.84
N LYS A 305 -11.76 41.52 11.93
CA LYS A 305 -13.01 40.94 11.47
C LYS A 305 -12.75 39.76 10.53
N MET A 306 -13.14 38.55 10.95
CA MET A 306 -13.07 37.34 10.12
C MET A 306 -14.27 37.26 9.17
N TYR A 307 -14.06 37.56 7.90
CA TYR A 307 -15.11 37.50 6.87
C TYR A 307 -15.37 36.08 6.38
N LYS A 308 -14.34 35.22 6.37
CA LYS A 308 -14.42 33.85 5.86
C LYS A 308 -13.93 32.86 6.90
N GLY A 309 -14.54 31.67 6.91
CA GLY A 309 -14.03 30.54 7.68
C GLY A 309 -13.01 29.74 6.87
N ILE A 310 -12.33 28.82 7.54
CA ILE A 310 -11.29 27.96 6.97
C ILE A 310 -11.57 26.54 7.39
N VAL A 311 -11.56 25.62 6.42
CA VAL A 311 -11.59 24.18 6.66
C VAL A 311 -10.45 23.51 5.91
N PHE A 312 -9.63 22.73 6.59
CA PHE A 312 -8.66 21.86 5.95
C PHE A 312 -9.24 20.46 5.78
N MET A 313 -8.95 19.83 4.65
CA MET A 313 -9.37 18.48 4.35
C MET A 313 -8.19 17.70 3.78
N LEU A 314 -7.82 16.63 4.47
CA LEU A 314 -6.91 15.63 3.96
C LEU A 314 -7.75 14.41 3.59
N LEU A 315 -7.85 14.14 2.29
CA LEU A 315 -8.82 13.21 1.72
C LEU A 315 -8.19 11.88 1.34
N ASN A 316 -8.83 10.77 1.72
CA ASN A 316 -8.34 9.43 1.51
C ASN A 316 -9.10 8.72 0.38
N GLY A 317 -8.42 7.85 -0.37
CA GLY A 317 -9.00 7.15 -1.51
C GLY A 317 -9.24 8.04 -2.74
N GLU A 318 -8.53 9.16 -2.87
CA GLU A 318 -8.64 10.02 -4.05
C GLU A 318 -8.11 9.34 -5.31
N SER A 319 -7.18 8.38 -5.17
CA SER A 319 -6.63 7.63 -6.30
C SER A 319 -7.59 6.57 -6.89
N PHE A 320 -8.73 6.34 -6.25
CA PHE A 320 -9.69 5.29 -6.63
C PHE A 320 -11.06 5.91 -6.95
N ASP A 321 -11.10 6.79 -7.95
CA ASP A 321 -12.28 7.56 -8.33
C ASP A 321 -12.84 8.42 -7.18
N TYR A 322 -11.96 9.09 -6.44
CA TYR A 322 -12.33 10.15 -5.50
C TYR A 322 -13.22 9.70 -4.31
N ILE A 323 -12.92 8.55 -3.70
CA ILE A 323 -13.71 7.99 -2.59
C ILE A 323 -13.93 9.01 -1.47
N GLY A 324 -12.86 9.73 -1.08
CA GLY A 324 -12.85 10.63 0.05
C GLY A 324 -13.66 11.90 -0.20
N SER A 325 -13.36 12.62 -1.29
CA SER A 325 -14.10 13.84 -1.66
C SER A 325 -15.55 13.56 -2.00
N GLN A 326 -15.85 12.47 -2.71
CA GLN A 326 -17.25 12.09 -3.00
C GLN A 326 -18.02 11.84 -1.70
N ARG A 327 -17.41 11.19 -0.72
CA ARG A 327 -18.05 10.96 0.58
C ARG A 327 -18.32 12.26 1.32
N VAL A 328 -17.33 13.16 1.36
CA VAL A 328 -17.48 14.50 1.97
C VAL A 328 -18.62 15.29 1.32
N VAL A 329 -18.65 15.36 -0.01
CA VAL A 329 -19.70 16.09 -0.74
C VAL A 329 -21.07 15.46 -0.50
N TYR A 330 -21.17 14.12 -0.52
CA TYR A 330 -22.41 13.41 -0.22
C TYR A 330 -22.94 13.73 1.19
N ASP A 331 -22.07 13.73 2.20
CA ASP A 331 -22.46 14.07 3.58
C ASP A 331 -22.87 15.55 3.72
N MET A 332 -22.26 16.46 2.94
CA MET A 332 -22.68 17.88 2.88
C MET A 332 -24.09 18.02 2.27
N GLU A 333 -24.37 17.32 1.16
CA GLU A 333 -25.68 17.32 0.51
C GLU A 333 -26.77 16.72 1.41
N LYS A 334 -26.43 15.71 2.23
CA LYS A 334 -27.32 15.10 3.22
C LYS A 334 -27.45 15.93 4.51
N GLY A 335 -26.60 16.94 4.72
CA GLY A 335 -26.59 17.75 5.93
C GLY A 335 -26.12 17.00 7.18
N THR A 336 -25.26 16.00 6.99
CA THR A 336 -24.64 15.14 8.03
C THR A 336 -23.15 15.42 8.23
N PHE A 337 -22.54 16.27 7.41
CA PHE A 337 -21.11 16.60 7.50
C PHE A 337 -20.78 17.48 8.73
N ILE A 338 -19.72 17.09 9.47
CA ILE A 338 -19.26 17.63 10.77
C ILE A 338 -20.14 17.24 11.97
N THR A 339 -20.88 18.19 12.54
CA THR A 339 -21.67 18.02 13.77
C THR A 339 -22.97 18.81 13.62
N ASP A 340 -23.99 18.48 14.41
CA ASP A 340 -25.26 19.22 14.37
C ASP A 340 -25.11 20.71 14.74
N LYS A 341 -24.08 21.05 15.52
CA LYS A 341 -23.78 22.43 15.94
C LYS A 341 -23.03 23.23 14.86
N ASN A 342 -22.21 22.56 14.04
CA ASN A 342 -21.37 23.20 13.01
C ASN A 342 -21.55 22.53 11.64
N LYS A 343 -22.81 22.42 11.19
CA LYS A 343 -23.13 21.88 9.86
C LYS A 343 -22.51 22.73 8.76
N ILE A 344 -21.80 22.08 7.86
CA ILE A 344 -21.26 22.70 6.64
C ILE A 344 -21.99 22.09 5.45
N LYS A 345 -22.57 22.93 4.61
CA LYS A 345 -23.18 22.53 3.34
C LYS A 345 -22.26 22.84 2.17
N ILE A 346 -22.54 22.22 1.01
CA ILE A 346 -21.74 22.45 -0.19
C ILE A 346 -21.80 23.91 -0.65
N GLU A 347 -22.94 24.59 -0.43
CA GLU A 347 -23.08 26.01 -0.80
C GLU A 347 -22.27 26.95 0.10
N ASP A 348 -21.85 26.50 1.28
CA ASP A 348 -21.05 27.29 2.21
C ASP A 348 -19.58 27.38 1.75
N ILE A 349 -19.13 26.45 0.90
CA ILE A 349 -17.79 26.47 0.31
C ILE A 349 -17.78 27.46 -0.85
N GLU A 350 -16.90 28.46 -0.76
CA GLU A 350 -16.77 29.49 -1.80
C GLU A 350 -15.51 29.29 -2.66
N LEU A 351 -14.41 28.88 -2.02
CA LEU A 351 -13.12 28.69 -2.66
C LEU A 351 -12.50 27.38 -2.17
N VAL A 352 -11.99 26.58 -3.10
CA VAL A 352 -11.20 25.38 -2.81
C VAL A 352 -9.77 25.61 -3.30
N ILE A 353 -8.79 25.49 -2.41
CA ILE A 353 -7.36 25.52 -2.73
C ILE A 353 -6.82 24.11 -2.55
N GLU A 354 -6.46 23.43 -3.64
CA GLU A 354 -5.96 22.06 -3.59
C GLU A 354 -4.46 21.98 -3.82
N LEU A 355 -3.76 21.23 -2.95
CA LEU A 355 -2.34 20.92 -3.09
C LEU A 355 -2.20 19.51 -3.66
N THR A 356 -1.49 19.39 -4.78
CA THR A 356 -1.30 18.10 -5.45
C THR A 356 0.09 17.96 -6.02
N GLN A 357 0.67 16.78 -5.89
CA GLN A 357 2.01 16.42 -6.35
C GLN A 357 3.06 17.53 -6.19
N LEU A 358 3.18 18.11 -5.01
CA LEU A 358 4.29 19.02 -4.75
C LEU A 358 5.61 18.24 -4.72
N GLY A 359 6.74 18.85 -5.04
CA GLY A 359 8.00 18.10 -5.13
C GLY A 359 9.24 18.98 -5.24
N PRO A 360 10.37 18.38 -5.67
CA PRO A 360 11.63 19.09 -5.87
C PRO A 360 11.48 20.24 -6.88
N GLY A 361 12.38 21.22 -6.74
CA GLY A 361 12.39 22.40 -7.57
C GLY A 361 11.74 23.61 -6.90
N LYS A 362 11.80 24.74 -7.59
CA LYS A 362 11.38 26.06 -7.08
C LYS A 362 10.15 26.60 -7.79
N THR A 363 9.73 25.97 -8.88
CA THR A 363 8.64 26.45 -9.73
C THR A 363 7.41 25.59 -9.47
N PHE A 364 6.31 26.24 -9.16
CA PHE A 364 5.01 25.60 -8.96
C PHE A 364 3.99 26.27 -9.87
N TYR A 365 3.08 25.48 -10.42
CA TYR A 365 2.07 25.93 -11.35
C TYR A 365 0.72 26.05 -10.64
N LEU A 366 0.00 27.10 -11.02
CA LEU A 366 -1.31 27.44 -10.51
C LEU A 366 -2.34 27.16 -11.60
N HIS A 367 -3.07 26.05 -11.45
CA HIS A 367 -4.25 25.75 -12.26
C HIS A 367 -5.46 26.37 -11.60
N ARG A 368 -6.44 26.81 -12.38
CA ARG A 368 -7.61 27.50 -11.82
C ARG A 368 -8.89 27.24 -12.58
N THR A 369 -9.99 27.46 -11.89
CA THR A 369 -11.32 27.59 -12.49
C THR A 369 -11.43 28.84 -13.36
N ASN A 370 -12.45 28.87 -14.23
CA ASN A 370 -12.65 29.99 -15.15
C ASN A 370 -13.56 31.08 -14.55
N ASP A 371 -13.08 31.74 -13.51
CA ASP A 371 -13.78 32.83 -12.82
C ASP A 371 -12.79 33.92 -12.33
N ALA A 372 -13.34 35.06 -11.92
CA ALA A 372 -12.54 36.21 -11.50
C ALA A 372 -11.86 36.02 -10.14
N LYS A 373 -12.52 35.33 -9.20
CA LYS A 373 -12.00 35.13 -7.84
C LYS A 373 -10.78 34.22 -7.87
N SER A 374 -10.82 33.11 -8.59
CA SER A 374 -9.65 32.24 -8.76
C SER A 374 -8.51 32.96 -9.47
N ALA A 375 -8.79 33.86 -10.42
CA ALA A 375 -7.76 34.68 -11.07
C ALA A 375 -7.08 35.64 -10.08
N GLU A 376 -7.85 36.30 -9.21
CA GLU A 376 -7.33 37.19 -8.16
C GLU A 376 -6.43 36.44 -7.17
N VAL A 377 -6.85 35.25 -6.70
CA VAL A 377 -6.04 34.41 -5.80
C VAL A 377 -4.73 34.01 -6.46
N VAL A 378 -4.77 33.60 -7.73
CA VAL A 378 -3.58 33.24 -8.51
C VAL A 378 -2.64 34.44 -8.65
N ASP A 379 -3.16 35.63 -8.97
CA ASP A 379 -2.36 36.84 -9.08
C ASP A 379 -1.71 37.22 -7.74
N SER A 380 -2.45 37.11 -6.64
CA SER A 380 -1.93 37.33 -5.29
C SER A 380 -0.77 36.38 -4.95
N LEU A 381 -0.92 35.08 -5.25
CA LEU A 381 0.14 34.09 -5.03
C LEU A 381 1.39 34.39 -5.86
N VAL A 382 1.22 34.73 -7.15
CA VAL A 382 2.34 35.14 -8.01
C VAL A 382 3.09 36.33 -7.41
N GLN A 383 2.38 37.35 -6.93
CA GLN A 383 3.02 38.51 -6.30
C GLN A 383 3.73 38.14 -4.98
N ILE A 384 3.11 37.33 -4.12
CA ILE A 384 3.71 36.88 -2.86
C ILE A 384 5.00 36.10 -3.11
N SER A 385 5.03 35.25 -4.16
CA SER A 385 6.22 34.44 -4.46
C SER A 385 7.46 35.24 -4.83
N LYS A 386 7.33 36.45 -5.38
CA LYS A 386 8.47 37.31 -5.77
C LYS A 386 9.41 37.66 -4.60
N ASN A 387 8.89 37.63 -3.37
CA ASN A 387 9.64 37.92 -2.15
C ASN A 387 10.14 36.65 -1.44
N LEU A 388 9.98 35.48 -2.06
CA LEU A 388 10.38 34.18 -1.53
C LEU A 388 11.34 33.47 -2.50
N SER A 389 11.97 32.40 -2.05
CA SER A 389 12.93 31.62 -2.84
C SER A 389 12.28 30.65 -3.85
N LEU A 390 11.00 30.84 -4.17
CA LEU A 390 10.20 30.03 -5.09
C LEU A 390 9.45 30.92 -6.10
N ASN A 391 8.93 30.31 -7.15
CA ASN A 391 8.21 30.97 -8.23
C ASN A 391 6.86 30.29 -8.47
N PHE A 392 5.77 31.05 -8.37
CA PHE A 392 4.47 30.59 -8.88
C PHE A 392 4.27 31.07 -10.31
N LEU A 393 3.88 30.15 -11.19
CA LEU A 393 3.49 30.43 -12.57
C LEU A 393 2.02 30.07 -12.77
N LYS A 394 1.32 30.86 -13.60
CA LYS A 394 0.01 30.46 -14.09
C LYS A 394 0.19 29.26 -15.02
N SER A 395 -0.69 28.27 -14.94
CA SER A 395 -0.66 27.15 -15.89
C SER A 395 -0.80 27.67 -17.33
N SER A 396 -0.11 27.02 -18.27
CA SER A 396 -0.28 27.26 -19.69
C SER A 396 -1.60 26.74 -20.24
N LEU A 397 -2.28 25.86 -19.49
CA LEU A 397 -3.59 25.33 -19.86
C LEU A 397 -4.69 26.39 -19.68
N PRO A 398 -5.70 26.41 -20.57
CA PRO A 398 -6.89 27.24 -20.39
C PRO A 398 -7.56 27.03 -19.04
N ALA A 399 -8.01 28.13 -18.42
CA ALA A 399 -8.75 28.08 -17.17
C ALA A 399 -9.97 27.15 -17.27
N GLY A 400 -10.19 26.35 -16.24
CA GLY A 400 -11.21 25.30 -16.19
C GLY A 400 -10.75 23.91 -16.67
N ARG A 401 -9.60 23.80 -17.34
CA ARG A 401 -8.97 22.49 -17.62
C ARG A 401 -8.09 22.08 -16.45
N LEU A 402 -8.71 21.47 -15.45
CA LEU A 402 -8.05 21.07 -14.22
C LEU A 402 -7.46 19.65 -14.34
N PRO A 403 -6.35 19.37 -13.65
CA PRO A 403 -5.82 18.01 -13.49
C PRO A 403 -6.81 17.08 -12.77
N PRO A 404 -6.54 15.76 -12.68
CA PRO A 404 -7.36 14.84 -11.89
C PRO A 404 -7.20 15.14 -10.40
N VAL A 405 -8.06 16.00 -9.87
CA VAL A 405 -8.01 16.51 -8.50
C VAL A 405 -9.39 16.56 -7.85
N SER A 406 -9.42 16.54 -6.52
CA SER A 406 -10.63 16.49 -5.69
C SER A 406 -11.57 17.67 -5.96
N LEU A 407 -11.02 18.83 -6.33
CA LEU A 407 -11.73 20.04 -6.74
C LEU A 407 -12.79 19.77 -7.82
N ASN A 408 -12.54 18.82 -8.73
CA ASN A 408 -13.52 18.48 -9.77
C ASN A 408 -14.81 17.93 -9.16
N VAL A 409 -14.72 17.13 -8.09
CA VAL A 409 -15.88 16.58 -7.37
C VAL A 409 -16.70 17.68 -6.71
N PHE A 410 -16.05 18.63 -6.03
CA PHE A 410 -16.75 19.78 -5.43
C PHE A 410 -17.47 20.61 -6.49
N ARG A 411 -16.85 20.82 -7.66
CA ARG A 411 -17.44 21.60 -8.76
C ARG A 411 -18.56 20.88 -9.50
N GLU A 412 -18.51 19.56 -9.55
CA GLU A 412 -19.61 18.75 -10.09
C GLU A 412 -20.87 18.93 -9.23
N ALA A 413 -20.72 18.94 -7.90
CA ALA A 413 -21.83 19.20 -6.99
C ALA A 413 -22.27 20.68 -6.96
N SER A 414 -21.32 21.62 -7.04
CA SER A 414 -21.62 23.06 -7.08
C SER A 414 -20.71 23.81 -8.05
N PRO A 415 -21.20 24.13 -9.27
CA PRO A 415 -20.40 24.79 -10.31
C PRO A 415 -19.89 26.19 -9.95
N ASN A 416 -20.49 26.83 -8.93
CA ASN A 416 -20.14 28.17 -8.46
C ASN A 416 -18.88 28.19 -7.56
N ILE A 417 -18.39 27.03 -7.14
CA ILE A 417 -17.16 26.94 -6.35
C ILE A 417 -15.97 27.39 -7.20
N SER A 418 -15.29 28.43 -6.73
CA SER A 418 -14.01 28.88 -7.30
C SER A 418 -12.91 27.94 -6.82
N GLY A 419 -11.87 27.73 -7.63
CA GLY A 419 -10.82 26.77 -7.30
C GLY A 419 -9.45 27.13 -7.85
N VAL A 420 -8.43 26.85 -7.04
CA VAL A 420 -7.01 26.97 -7.41
C VAL A 420 -6.31 25.67 -7.01
N VAL A 421 -5.55 25.10 -7.94
CA VAL A 421 -4.71 23.92 -7.68
C VAL A 421 -3.25 24.36 -7.74
N VAL A 422 -2.51 24.06 -6.70
CA VAL A 422 -1.06 24.26 -6.63
C VAL A 422 -0.37 22.92 -6.90
N ALA A 423 0.40 22.87 -7.98
CA ALA A 423 1.07 21.66 -8.43
C ALA A 423 2.55 21.92 -8.78
N ASN A 424 3.39 20.88 -8.76
CA ASN A 424 4.76 21.01 -9.28
C ASN A 424 4.85 20.87 -10.81
N TYR A 425 3.73 20.71 -11.51
CA TYR A 425 3.66 20.41 -12.95
C TYR A 425 2.69 21.33 -13.70
N ASP A 426 2.97 21.58 -14.98
CA ASP A 426 2.12 22.41 -15.84
C ASP A 426 1.13 21.58 -16.67
N SER A 427 1.59 20.68 -17.54
CA SER A 427 0.73 19.88 -18.43
C SER A 427 0.93 18.37 -18.27
N GLN A 428 2.11 17.93 -17.83
CA GLN A 428 2.43 16.52 -17.54
C GLN A 428 3.15 16.44 -16.21
N PHE A 429 2.91 15.37 -15.46
CA PHE A 429 3.50 15.16 -14.14
C PHE A 429 5.02 15.15 -14.21
N ASN A 430 5.64 15.89 -13.29
CA ASN A 430 7.07 15.76 -13.03
C ASN A 430 7.40 14.46 -12.27
N ASN A 431 6.40 13.88 -11.59
CA ASN A 431 6.55 12.61 -10.89
C ASN A 431 6.67 11.45 -11.89
N ARG A 432 7.90 10.99 -12.15
CA ARG A 432 8.17 9.85 -13.03
C ARG A 432 7.80 8.49 -12.42
N TYR A 433 7.39 8.48 -11.16
CA TYR A 433 7.04 7.28 -10.40
C TYR A 433 5.63 7.29 -9.84
N TYR A 434 4.71 8.06 -10.44
CA TYR A 434 3.35 8.26 -9.94
C TYR A 434 2.65 6.95 -9.55
N ASN A 435 2.16 6.87 -8.30
CA ASN A 435 1.58 5.66 -7.69
C ASN A 435 2.44 4.38 -7.86
N GLY A 436 3.77 4.53 -7.86
CA GLY A 436 4.75 3.46 -8.05
C GLY A 436 5.60 3.18 -6.80
N LEU A 437 6.38 2.09 -6.86
CA LEU A 437 7.27 1.66 -5.77
C LEU A 437 8.43 2.62 -5.50
N LEU A 438 8.83 3.41 -6.51
CA LEU A 438 9.94 4.37 -6.42
C LEU A 438 9.48 5.79 -6.11
N ASP A 439 8.19 6.01 -5.87
CA ASP A 439 7.70 7.26 -5.30
C ASP A 439 8.00 7.31 -3.80
N ASP A 440 9.26 7.13 -3.44
CA ASP A 440 9.79 7.11 -2.08
C ASP A 440 10.49 8.45 -1.74
N GLY A 441 11.02 8.58 -0.53
CA GLY A 441 11.70 9.82 -0.10
C GLY A 441 12.86 10.25 -1.01
N SER A 442 13.47 9.35 -1.79
CA SER A 442 14.51 9.70 -2.76
C SER A 442 13.95 10.45 -3.97
N ASN A 443 12.70 10.18 -4.37
CA ASN A 443 12.00 10.92 -5.43
C ASN A 443 11.77 12.41 -5.08
N LEU A 444 11.73 12.71 -3.78
CA LEU A 444 11.63 14.08 -3.25
C LEU A 444 13.00 14.75 -3.04
N ASN A 445 14.11 14.07 -3.37
CA ASN A 445 15.48 14.53 -3.07
C ASN A 445 15.64 14.94 -1.60
N LEU A 446 15.06 14.17 -0.67
CA LEU A 446 15.21 14.41 0.76
C LEU A 446 16.61 14.00 1.21
N GLU A 447 17.45 14.97 1.51
CA GLU A 447 18.75 14.72 2.14
C GLU A 447 18.59 14.54 3.66
N SER A 448 19.38 13.64 4.24
CA SER A 448 19.45 13.47 5.69
C SER A 448 20.27 14.58 6.32
N TYR A 449 19.60 15.60 6.84
CA TYR A 449 20.23 16.64 7.64
C TYR A 449 20.38 16.20 9.10
N THR A 450 21.44 16.66 9.78
CA THR A 450 21.63 16.42 11.22
C THR A 450 20.46 17.00 12.02
N SER A 451 20.03 16.32 13.09
CA SER A 451 18.92 16.81 13.92
C SER A 451 19.19 18.24 14.41
N GLY A 452 18.32 19.17 14.06
CA GLY A 452 18.42 20.60 14.44
C GLY A 452 19.19 21.49 13.45
N SER A 453 19.68 20.98 12.32
CA SER A 453 20.20 21.84 11.25
C SER A 453 19.10 22.25 10.27
N ILE A 454 19.02 23.54 9.93
CA ILE A 454 18.07 24.06 8.95
C ILE A 454 18.46 23.58 7.54
N PRO A 455 17.55 22.92 6.80
CA PRO A 455 17.77 22.58 5.40
C PRO A 455 18.25 23.78 4.55
N PRO A 456 19.16 23.59 3.58
CA PRO A 456 19.66 24.66 2.72
C PRO A 456 18.55 25.39 1.96
N LYS A 457 18.78 26.66 1.60
CA LYS A 457 17.79 27.53 0.93
C LYS A 457 17.15 26.98 -0.36
N ASN A 458 17.79 26.00 -1.02
CA ASN A 458 17.32 25.41 -2.27
C ASN A 458 16.77 24.00 -2.11
N SER A 459 16.72 23.47 -0.88
CA SER A 459 16.20 22.14 -0.57
C SER A 459 14.70 22.05 -0.85
N THR A 460 14.22 20.83 -1.12
CA THR A 460 12.79 20.54 -1.27
C THR A 460 12.01 21.01 -0.04
N GLN A 461 12.53 20.76 1.17
CA GLN A 461 11.94 21.19 2.43
C GLN A 461 11.73 22.71 2.48
N THR A 462 12.73 23.50 2.07
CA THR A 462 12.63 24.97 2.07
C THR A 462 11.59 25.47 1.07
N ASN A 463 11.54 24.88 -0.11
CA ASN A 463 10.59 25.30 -1.16
C ASN A 463 9.15 24.95 -0.76
N LEU A 464 8.91 23.75 -0.22
CA LEU A 464 7.59 23.34 0.28
C LEU A 464 7.13 24.20 1.47
N ALA A 465 8.02 24.51 2.41
CA ALA A 465 7.72 25.47 3.47
C ALA A 465 7.38 26.85 2.90
N GLY A 466 8.09 27.29 1.85
CA GLY A 466 7.78 28.53 1.14
C GLY A 466 6.41 28.53 0.47
N VAL A 467 5.96 27.39 -0.09
CA VAL A 467 4.60 27.23 -0.62
C VAL A 467 3.58 27.42 0.49
N ALA A 468 3.77 26.74 1.64
CA ALA A 468 2.90 26.90 2.81
C ALA A 468 2.86 28.36 3.32
N ILE A 469 4.00 29.05 3.40
CA ILE A 469 4.08 30.47 3.79
C ILE A 469 3.32 31.38 2.82
N SER A 470 3.44 31.12 1.52
CA SER A 470 2.77 31.91 0.49
C SER A 470 1.25 31.77 0.59
N LEU A 471 0.79 30.54 0.78
CA LEU A 471 -0.62 30.22 0.97
C LEU A 471 -1.15 30.81 2.27
N ALA A 472 -0.39 30.74 3.37
CA ALA A 472 -0.79 31.33 4.65
C ALA A 472 -1.04 32.84 4.51
N ARG A 473 -0.14 33.57 3.84
CA ARG A 473 -0.31 35.00 3.57
C ARG A 473 -1.54 35.28 2.69
N ALA A 474 -1.74 34.50 1.64
CA ALA A 474 -2.89 34.67 0.75
C ALA A 474 -4.22 34.38 1.49
N ILE A 475 -4.28 33.28 2.25
CA ILE A 475 -5.46 32.89 3.01
C ILE A 475 -5.77 33.90 4.12
N ALA A 476 -4.78 34.37 4.87
CA ALA A 476 -4.98 35.35 5.93
C ALA A 476 -5.59 36.67 5.38
N ARG A 477 -5.13 37.12 4.21
CA ARG A 477 -5.75 38.27 3.50
C ARG A 477 -7.19 37.99 3.09
N LEU A 478 -7.49 36.80 2.56
CA LEU A 478 -8.84 36.42 2.16
C LEU A 478 -9.80 36.33 3.36
N VAL A 479 -9.30 35.90 4.52
CA VAL A 479 -10.09 35.80 5.76
C VAL A 479 -10.42 37.18 6.33
N ASN A 480 -9.45 38.10 6.37
CA ASN A 480 -9.63 39.41 7.00
C ASN A 480 -10.12 40.51 6.03
N LYS A 481 -10.02 40.29 4.71
CA LYS A 481 -10.27 41.31 3.66
C LYS A 481 -9.48 42.62 3.89
N ASP A 482 -8.28 42.52 4.43
CA ASP A 482 -7.43 43.68 4.71
C ASP A 482 -5.98 43.38 4.29
N ASP A 483 -5.56 44.03 3.20
CA ASP A 483 -4.22 43.89 2.65
C ASP A 483 -3.16 44.67 3.43
N SER A 484 -3.57 45.53 4.38
CA SER A 484 -2.65 46.32 5.21
C SER A 484 -2.11 45.55 6.41
N ILE A 485 -2.73 44.42 6.77
CA ILE A 485 -2.29 43.61 7.93
C ILE A 485 -0.96 42.93 7.60
N GLU A 486 0.04 43.18 8.44
CA GLU A 486 1.35 42.54 8.34
C GLU A 486 1.40 41.26 9.16
N TYR A 487 1.57 40.12 8.49
CA TYR A 487 1.74 38.82 9.13
C TYR A 487 3.22 38.46 9.21
N GLN A 488 3.79 38.53 10.42
CA GLN A 488 5.18 38.15 10.68
C GLN A 488 5.33 36.63 10.69
N ILE A 489 6.19 36.09 9.83
CA ILE A 489 6.40 34.65 9.68
C ILE A 489 7.91 34.37 9.71
N VAL A 490 8.35 33.61 10.71
CA VAL A 490 9.76 33.20 10.85
C VAL A 490 10.02 31.95 10.00
N GLN A 491 10.50 32.14 8.77
CA GLN A 491 10.64 31.07 7.78
C GLN A 491 11.42 29.85 8.29
N SER A 492 12.53 30.05 9.01
CA SER A 492 13.40 28.95 9.49
C SER A 492 12.66 27.92 10.34
N ARG A 493 11.77 28.35 11.23
CA ARG A 493 10.96 27.46 12.08
C ARG A 493 10.11 26.49 11.25
N TYR A 494 9.50 26.99 10.18
CA TYR A 494 8.62 26.16 9.34
C TYR A 494 9.40 25.27 8.37
N VAL A 495 10.64 25.64 8.02
CA VAL A 495 11.54 24.74 7.29
C VAL A 495 11.96 23.55 8.17
N GLU A 496 12.29 23.78 9.45
CA GLU A 496 12.58 22.71 10.40
C GLU A 496 11.37 21.80 10.64
N THR A 497 10.18 22.41 10.77
CA THR A 497 8.93 21.64 10.91
C THR A 497 8.67 20.80 9.65
N MET A 498 8.84 21.37 8.45
CA MET A 498 8.67 20.67 7.19
C MET A 498 9.63 19.48 7.06
N ASP A 499 10.89 19.64 7.48
CA ASP A 499 11.89 18.57 7.49
C ASP A 499 11.46 17.39 8.38
N GLU A 500 11.01 17.67 9.61
CA GLU A 500 10.59 16.62 10.53
C GLU A 500 9.30 15.92 10.06
N VAL A 501 8.32 16.67 9.54
CA VAL A 501 7.08 16.12 8.98
C VAL A 501 7.38 15.19 7.80
N LEU A 502 8.19 15.63 6.83
CA LEU A 502 8.56 14.81 5.67
C LEU A 502 9.39 13.59 6.08
N ARG A 503 10.30 13.74 7.06
CA ARG A 503 11.06 12.60 7.58
C ARG A 503 10.15 11.51 8.14
N CYS A 504 9.14 11.88 8.92
CA CYS A 504 8.18 10.93 9.49
C CYS A 504 7.35 10.21 8.44
N LEU A 505 6.87 10.94 7.42
CA LEU A 505 5.94 10.41 6.44
C LEU A 505 6.62 9.67 5.27
N ALA A 506 7.80 10.14 4.81
CA ALA A 506 8.45 9.63 3.60
C ALA A 506 9.77 8.87 3.82
N VAL A 507 10.40 8.98 4.99
CA VAL A 507 11.75 8.43 5.24
C VAL A 507 11.74 7.32 6.29
N SER A 508 11.26 7.61 7.49
CA SER A 508 11.21 6.61 8.56
C SER A 508 10.17 6.95 9.61
N ARG A 509 9.35 5.95 9.95
CA ARG A 509 8.40 5.97 11.07
C ARG A 509 9.06 6.15 12.44
N LYS A 510 10.39 5.98 12.52
CA LYS A 510 11.19 6.13 13.74
C LYS A 510 11.65 7.57 13.98
N CYS A 511 11.08 8.55 13.26
CA CYS A 511 11.31 9.97 13.49
C CYS A 511 10.92 10.42 14.92
N ASN A 512 11.36 11.60 15.34
CA ASN A 512 11.14 12.08 16.70
C ASN A 512 9.66 12.41 16.94
N LEU A 513 8.98 12.98 15.95
CA LEU A 513 7.57 13.34 16.08
C LEU A 513 6.66 12.11 16.25
N PHE A 514 6.89 11.02 15.51
CA PHE A 514 6.14 9.77 15.72
C PHE A 514 6.54 9.04 17.00
N LYS A 515 7.81 9.07 17.42
CA LYS A 515 8.21 8.56 18.74
C LYS A 515 7.45 9.27 19.86
N LYS A 516 7.22 10.57 19.72
CA LYS A 516 6.49 11.39 20.68
C LYS A 516 4.97 11.16 20.62
N LEU A 517 4.37 11.25 19.43
CA LEU A 517 2.92 11.26 19.26
C LEU A 517 2.30 9.86 19.17
N TYR A 518 3.07 8.89 18.66
CA TYR A 518 2.58 7.53 18.44
C TYR A 518 3.67 6.46 18.69
N PRO A 519 4.18 6.33 19.93
CA PRO A 519 5.34 5.48 20.26
C PRO A 519 5.22 4.03 19.79
N ASN A 520 4.02 3.44 19.89
CA ASN A 520 3.78 2.05 19.50
C ASN A 520 4.15 1.77 18.04
N ILE A 521 3.89 2.74 17.16
CA ILE A 521 4.24 2.66 15.74
C ILE A 521 5.73 2.92 15.54
N ALA A 522 6.37 3.73 16.37
CA ALA A 522 7.77 4.09 16.18
C ALA A 522 8.76 3.04 16.71
N THR A 523 8.51 2.37 17.84
CA THR A 523 9.56 1.57 18.52
C THR A 523 9.37 0.05 18.47
N ASN A 524 8.14 -0.45 18.47
CA ASN A 524 7.88 -1.86 18.81
C ASN A 524 7.08 -2.66 17.76
N ALA A 525 6.55 -2.01 16.72
CA ALA A 525 5.74 -2.69 15.71
C ALA A 525 6.61 -3.33 14.62
N PRO A 526 6.29 -4.56 14.14
CA PRO A 526 6.92 -5.20 12.98
C PRO A 526 6.42 -4.57 11.67
N LEU A 527 6.60 -3.26 11.56
CA LEU A 527 6.17 -2.45 10.42
C LEU A 527 7.38 -2.01 9.59
N PRO A 528 7.19 -1.78 8.27
CA PRO A 528 8.25 -1.23 7.42
C PRO A 528 8.71 0.14 7.93
N GLU A 529 9.91 0.57 7.51
CA GLU A 529 10.43 1.91 7.86
C GLU A 529 9.54 3.02 7.30
N VAL A 530 9.11 2.89 6.05
CA VAL A 530 8.12 3.77 5.42
C VAL A 530 6.77 3.06 5.43
N LEU A 531 5.76 3.70 6.00
CA LEU A 531 4.41 3.16 6.03
C LEU A 531 3.71 3.40 4.70
N SER A 532 2.95 2.41 4.23
CA SER A 532 2.14 2.55 3.02
C SER A 532 1.00 3.54 3.25
N VAL A 533 0.83 4.51 2.35
CA VAL A 533 -0.30 5.45 2.29
C VAL A 533 -1.48 4.88 1.49
N TYR A 534 -1.52 3.57 1.26
CA TYR A 534 -2.64 2.92 0.59
C TYR A 534 -3.94 3.05 1.42
N VAL A 535 -5.04 3.40 0.75
CA VAL A 535 -6.36 3.57 1.38
C VAL A 535 -6.82 2.31 2.13
N GLY A 536 -6.51 1.12 1.61
CA GLY A 536 -6.91 -0.15 2.21
C GLY A 536 -8.42 -0.36 2.23
N ILE A 537 -8.87 -1.28 3.08
CA ILE A 537 -10.28 -1.62 3.28
C ILE A 537 -10.91 -0.82 4.41
N SER A 538 -12.20 -0.52 4.26
CA SER A 538 -12.95 0.36 5.19
C SER A 538 -13.02 -0.14 6.64
N THR A 539 -12.76 -1.42 6.88
CA THR A 539 -12.77 -2.05 8.21
C THR A 539 -11.42 -2.02 8.90
N SER A 540 -10.34 -1.67 8.18
CA SER A 540 -8.99 -1.64 8.71
C SER A 540 -8.58 -0.25 9.18
N ILE A 541 -7.96 -0.18 10.35
CA ILE A 541 -7.42 1.06 10.89
C ILE A 541 -6.08 1.37 10.21
N SER A 542 -5.99 2.53 9.54
CA SER A 542 -4.72 3.02 9.00
C SER A 542 -3.88 3.72 10.07
N SER A 543 -2.82 3.01 10.44
CA SER A 543 -1.74 3.52 11.27
C SER A 543 -1.18 4.87 10.79
N ILE A 544 -0.94 5.02 9.48
CA ILE A 544 -0.36 6.25 8.91
C ILE A 544 -1.37 7.40 8.90
N THR A 545 -2.65 7.14 8.60
CA THR A 545 -3.71 8.16 8.63
C THR A 545 -3.84 8.73 10.05
N ARG A 546 -3.90 7.87 11.07
CA ARG A 546 -4.01 8.30 12.47
C ARG A 546 -2.75 8.98 13.00
N ALA A 547 -1.57 8.55 12.56
CA ALA A 547 -0.32 9.23 12.87
C ALA A 547 -0.28 10.64 12.26
N THR A 548 -0.76 10.78 11.02
CA THR A 548 -0.88 12.07 10.30
C THR A 548 -1.90 12.98 10.97
N TRP A 549 -3.05 12.46 11.40
CA TRP A 549 -4.05 13.20 12.18
C TRP A 549 -3.48 13.74 13.50
N LYS A 550 -2.81 12.89 14.29
CA LYS A 550 -2.13 13.30 15.52
C LYS A 550 -1.09 14.39 15.26
N MET A 551 -0.34 14.25 14.17
CA MET A 551 0.68 15.21 13.75
C MET A 551 0.07 16.57 13.42
N LEU A 552 -0.98 16.60 12.59
CA LEU A 552 -1.70 17.81 12.25
C LEU A 552 -2.25 18.48 13.51
N ALA A 553 -2.94 17.72 14.38
CA ALA A 553 -3.49 18.22 15.63
C ALA A 553 -2.41 18.83 16.52
N TYR A 554 -1.35 18.08 16.82
CA TYR A 554 -0.28 18.55 17.71
C TYR A 554 0.43 19.81 17.20
N LEU A 555 0.54 20.00 15.88
CA LEU A 555 1.22 21.14 15.28
C LEU A 555 0.33 22.35 15.02
N SER A 556 -1.00 22.21 15.01
CA SER A 556 -1.91 23.29 14.58
C SER A 556 -3.04 23.62 15.55
N THR A 557 -3.03 23.04 16.75
CA THR A 557 -4.05 23.32 17.77
C THR A 557 -3.42 23.71 19.09
N ASP A 558 -4.23 24.32 19.96
CA ASP A 558 -3.80 24.69 21.30
C ASP A 558 -3.41 23.44 22.11
N THR A 559 -2.38 23.64 22.93
CA THR A 559 -1.86 22.62 23.83
C THR A 559 -1.76 23.15 25.24
N MET A 560 -1.94 22.27 26.22
CA MET A 560 -1.87 22.65 27.63
C MET A 560 -1.16 21.60 28.46
N ASN A 561 -0.43 22.04 29.48
CA ASN A 561 0.18 21.12 30.44
C ASN A 561 -0.91 20.58 31.38
N SER A 562 -1.06 19.25 31.43
CA SER A 562 -2.02 18.59 32.31
C SER A 562 -1.63 17.14 32.56
N THR A 563 -2.27 16.52 33.56
CA THR A 563 -2.21 15.06 33.70
C THR A 563 -3.03 14.38 32.61
N GLN A 564 -2.79 13.08 32.39
CA GLN A 564 -3.55 12.28 31.44
C GLN A 564 -5.05 12.22 31.80
N ASP A 565 -5.37 12.08 33.09
CA ASP A 565 -6.77 12.02 33.54
C ASP A 565 -7.51 13.34 33.32
N GLN A 566 -6.85 14.47 33.59
CA GLN A 566 -7.41 15.80 33.32
C GLN A 566 -7.62 16.04 31.82
N CYS A 567 -6.74 15.50 30.98
CA CYS A 567 -6.89 15.58 29.52
C CYS A 567 -8.10 14.79 29.06
N ASN A 568 -8.27 13.55 29.55
CA ASN A 568 -9.39 12.69 29.20
C ASN A 568 -10.74 13.25 29.68
N SER A 569 -10.79 13.86 30.87
CA SER A 569 -12.05 14.39 31.41
C SER A 569 -12.58 15.60 30.66
N ARG A 570 -11.70 16.45 30.09
CA ARG A 570 -12.12 17.69 29.41
C ARG A 570 -12.91 17.46 28.14
N CYS A 571 -12.74 16.30 27.52
CA CYS A 571 -13.27 16.04 26.19
C CYS A 571 -14.44 15.07 26.25
N ALA A 572 -14.82 14.62 27.46
CA ALA A 572 -16.07 13.93 27.71
C ALA A 572 -17.29 14.86 27.61
N ASP A 573 -17.09 16.18 27.75
CA ASP A 573 -18.17 17.17 27.80
C ASP A 573 -18.37 17.94 26.47
N ASP A 574 -17.49 17.77 25.48
CA ASP A 574 -17.55 18.48 24.19
C ASP A 574 -17.37 17.52 23.01
N ASP A 575 -18.50 17.17 22.38
CA ASP A 575 -18.56 16.30 21.21
C ASP A 575 -17.79 16.84 19.98
N GLU A 576 -17.36 18.10 19.99
CA GLU A 576 -16.61 18.72 18.89
C GLU A 576 -15.09 18.62 19.08
N LEU A 577 -14.62 18.30 20.29
CA LEU A 577 -13.21 18.24 20.65
C LEU A 577 -12.73 16.80 20.80
N VAL A 578 -11.66 16.47 20.09
CA VAL A 578 -10.92 15.22 20.27
C VAL A 578 -9.61 15.54 20.98
N CYS A 579 -9.32 14.79 22.04
CA CYS A 579 -8.14 15.04 22.85
C CYS A 579 -7.27 13.81 22.99
N PHE A 580 -5.97 14.06 23.04
CA PHE A 580 -5.00 13.04 23.38
C PHE A 580 -3.86 13.65 24.18
N TRP A 581 -3.35 12.84 25.10
CA TRP A 581 -2.25 13.21 25.97
C TRP A 581 -0.93 12.74 25.38
N VAL A 582 0.05 13.64 25.35
CA VAL A 582 1.41 13.42 24.88
C VAL A 582 2.35 13.47 26.07
N LYS A 583 3.12 12.41 26.27
CA LYS A 583 4.08 12.31 27.38
C LYS A 583 5.32 13.15 27.09
N GLU A 584 5.77 13.94 28.07
CA GLU A 584 7.06 14.64 28.02
C GLU A 584 8.12 13.93 28.87
N GLU A 585 9.39 14.28 28.67
CA GLU A 585 10.53 13.65 29.37
C GLU A 585 10.55 13.95 30.88
N ASN A 586 9.96 15.07 31.30
CA ASN A 586 9.99 15.56 32.68
C ASN A 586 8.95 14.88 33.61
N GLY A 587 8.14 13.95 33.10
CA GLY A 587 7.10 13.24 33.85
C GLY A 587 5.71 13.86 33.76
N ASP A 588 5.61 15.18 33.59
CA ASP A 588 4.39 15.87 33.13
C ASP A 588 4.13 15.59 31.64
N GLY A 589 2.96 15.97 31.13
CA GLY A 589 2.64 15.86 29.71
C GLY A 589 1.74 16.96 29.21
N THR A 590 1.56 16.94 27.89
CA THR A 590 0.82 17.96 27.16
C THR A 590 -0.46 17.35 26.60
N CYS A 591 -1.60 17.93 26.98
CA CYS A 591 -2.89 17.63 26.38
C CYS A 591 -3.07 18.44 25.10
N VAL A 592 -3.36 17.76 24.01
CA VAL A 592 -3.73 18.38 22.74
C VAL A 592 -5.26 18.44 22.69
N LEU A 593 -5.80 19.66 22.55
CA LEU A 593 -7.24 19.91 22.43
C LEU A 593 -7.55 20.21 20.97
N SER A 594 -8.10 19.25 20.24
CA SER A 594 -8.15 19.31 18.78
C SER A 594 -9.59 19.27 18.26
N PRO A 595 -10.04 20.29 17.48
CA PRO A 595 -11.31 20.21 16.74
C PRO A 595 -11.18 19.34 15.46
N ILE A 596 -10.03 18.70 15.25
CA ILE A 596 -9.76 17.91 14.05
C ILE A 596 -10.41 16.54 14.19
N GLN A 597 -11.29 16.21 13.25
CA GLN A 597 -12.08 15.00 13.27
C GLN A 597 -11.68 14.03 12.16
N LEU A 598 -11.83 12.75 12.45
CA LEU A 598 -11.72 11.67 11.48
C LEU A 598 -13.13 11.36 10.95
N HIS A 599 -13.33 11.52 9.66
CA HIS A 599 -14.60 11.23 8.98
C HIS A 599 -14.45 10.01 8.09
N GLN A 600 -15.50 9.22 7.93
CA GLN A 600 -15.44 8.02 7.09
C GLN A 600 -15.15 8.40 5.63
N ALA A 601 -14.23 7.69 4.99
CA ALA A 601 -13.90 7.80 3.56
C ALA A 601 -14.26 6.49 2.87
N VAL A 602 -15.56 6.27 2.67
CA VAL A 602 -16.12 5.10 1.97
C VAL A 602 -17.15 5.60 0.99
N SER A 603 -17.14 5.05 -0.22
CA SER A 603 -18.03 5.53 -1.28
C SER A 603 -19.51 5.39 -0.89
N PRO A 604 -20.34 6.42 -1.18
CA PRO A 604 -21.79 6.35 -1.02
C PRO A 604 -22.46 5.21 -1.80
N ALA A 605 -21.82 4.68 -2.85
CA ALA A 605 -22.32 3.53 -3.62
C ALA A 605 -22.63 2.30 -2.74
N PHE A 606 -21.93 2.14 -1.61
CA PHE A 606 -22.12 1.03 -0.69
C PHE A 606 -23.18 1.29 0.39
N GLU A 607 -23.69 2.51 0.48
CA GLU A 607 -24.74 2.92 1.43
C GLU A 607 -26.11 3.05 0.75
N ILE A 608 -26.14 3.46 -0.53
CA ILE A 608 -27.38 3.66 -1.29
C ILE A 608 -28.01 2.31 -1.63
N GLU A 609 -29.25 2.10 -1.21
CA GLU A 609 -30.05 0.93 -1.59
C GLU A 609 -30.29 0.90 -3.11
N ASP A 610 -30.19 -0.29 -3.71
CA ASP A 610 -30.37 -0.54 -5.15
C ASP A 610 -29.53 0.38 -6.07
N TYR A 611 -28.33 0.74 -5.63
CA TYR A 611 -27.39 1.54 -6.42
C TYR A 611 -27.04 0.88 -7.77
N ASP A 612 -27.09 1.67 -8.85
CA ASP A 612 -26.63 1.25 -10.17
C ASP A 612 -25.09 1.28 -10.23
N TRP A 613 -24.49 0.10 -10.11
CA TRP A 613 -23.04 -0.12 -10.13
C TRP A 613 -22.37 0.29 -11.44
N ALA A 614 -23.12 0.44 -12.53
CA ALA A 614 -22.61 0.89 -13.82
C ALA A 614 -22.81 2.40 -14.07
N SER A 615 -23.49 3.11 -13.17
CA SER A 615 -23.84 4.53 -13.36
C SER A 615 -22.64 5.47 -13.46
N GLY A 616 -21.50 5.10 -12.89
CA GLY A 616 -20.29 5.93 -12.84
C GLY A 616 -20.38 7.13 -11.91
N LYS A 617 -21.48 7.30 -11.15
CA LYS A 617 -21.68 8.47 -10.27
C LYS A 617 -20.77 8.48 -9.05
N TYR A 618 -20.70 7.35 -8.34
CA TYR A 618 -19.85 7.15 -7.17
C TYR A 618 -18.87 6.02 -7.41
N SER A 619 -17.70 6.12 -6.79
CA SER A 619 -16.67 5.09 -6.77
C SER A 619 -17.23 3.74 -6.32
N THR A 620 -16.81 2.65 -6.94
CA THR A 620 -17.30 1.29 -6.62
C THR A 620 -16.16 0.33 -6.33
N TRP A 621 -15.00 0.86 -5.94
CA TRP A 621 -13.81 0.05 -5.73
C TRP A 621 -13.94 -0.85 -4.50
N THR A 622 -13.65 -2.13 -4.71
CA THR A 622 -13.56 -3.15 -3.65
C THR A 622 -12.23 -3.88 -3.76
N GLU A 623 -11.77 -4.39 -2.63
CA GLU A 623 -10.57 -5.22 -2.52
C GLU A 623 -10.99 -6.65 -2.23
N SER A 624 -10.39 -7.61 -2.93
CA SER A 624 -10.64 -9.03 -2.66
C SER A 624 -10.28 -9.37 -1.21
N VAL A 625 -10.91 -10.38 -0.63
CA VAL A 625 -10.32 -11.07 0.53
C VAL A 625 -9.28 -12.06 -0.01
N TRP A 626 -8.22 -12.29 0.74
CA TRP A 626 -7.21 -13.32 0.47
C TRP A 626 -6.77 -13.98 1.77
N ALA A 627 -6.17 -15.17 1.64
CA ALA A 627 -5.51 -15.86 2.73
C ALA A 627 -3.99 -15.62 2.67
N ASP A 628 -3.20 -16.55 3.21
CA ASP A 628 -1.74 -16.45 3.20
C ASP A 628 -1.19 -16.35 1.78
N MET A 629 -0.39 -15.30 1.56
CA MET A 629 0.41 -15.13 0.38
C MET A 629 1.85 -15.57 0.64
N GLY A 630 2.51 -16.14 -0.35
CA GLY A 630 3.89 -16.56 -0.18
C GLY A 630 4.52 -17.15 -1.43
N VAL A 631 5.84 -17.18 -1.39
CA VAL A 631 6.68 -17.75 -2.44
C VAL A 631 7.54 -18.85 -1.82
N GLN A 632 7.62 -19.98 -2.50
CA GLN A 632 8.54 -21.05 -2.11
C GLN A 632 9.20 -21.69 -3.32
N MET A 633 10.45 -22.08 -3.17
CA MET A 633 11.27 -22.73 -4.19
C MET A 633 11.48 -24.20 -3.84
N PHE A 634 11.45 -25.09 -4.84
CA PHE A 634 11.66 -26.53 -4.65
C PHE A 634 12.13 -27.19 -5.95
N ILE A 635 12.60 -28.43 -5.85
CA ILE A 635 12.98 -29.26 -7.01
C ILE A 635 11.85 -30.24 -7.31
N ARG A 636 11.45 -30.33 -8.58
CA ARG A 636 10.48 -31.32 -9.04
C ARG A 636 11.17 -32.42 -9.85
N GLY A 637 10.83 -33.67 -9.54
CA GLY A 637 11.25 -34.84 -10.31
C GLY A 637 10.56 -34.91 -11.68
N THR A 638 10.97 -35.88 -12.50
CA THR A 638 10.35 -36.11 -13.81
C THR A 638 9.02 -36.84 -13.65
N SER A 639 8.05 -36.55 -14.53
CA SER A 639 6.76 -37.25 -14.53
C SER A 639 6.91 -38.75 -14.77
N GLN A 640 7.96 -39.17 -15.48
CA GLN A 640 8.29 -40.58 -15.64
C GLN A 640 8.64 -41.25 -14.31
N ARG A 641 9.43 -40.57 -13.46
CA ARG A 641 9.78 -41.10 -12.13
C ARG A 641 8.56 -41.19 -11.23
N ASP A 642 7.68 -40.19 -11.26
CA ASP A 642 6.42 -40.20 -10.51
C ASP A 642 5.53 -41.38 -10.92
N ALA A 643 5.41 -41.63 -12.23
CA ALA A 643 4.66 -42.77 -12.77
C ALA A 643 5.28 -44.12 -12.36
N ILE A 644 6.61 -44.24 -12.37
CA ILE A 644 7.32 -45.46 -11.92
C ILE A 644 7.07 -45.70 -10.43
N VAL A 645 7.19 -44.67 -9.59
CA VAL A 645 6.95 -44.78 -8.14
C VAL A 645 5.50 -45.21 -7.89
N PHE A 646 4.54 -44.54 -8.51
CA PHE A 646 3.13 -44.88 -8.38
C PHE A 646 2.83 -46.32 -8.83
N GLY A 647 3.33 -46.72 -10.00
CA GLY A 647 3.17 -48.07 -10.53
C GLY A 647 3.80 -49.13 -9.63
N SER A 648 5.00 -48.89 -9.11
CA SER A 648 5.67 -49.81 -8.17
C SER A 648 4.88 -49.97 -6.87
N GLY A 649 4.27 -48.89 -6.37
CA GLY A 649 3.41 -48.92 -5.19
C GLY A 649 2.17 -49.79 -5.40
N ILE A 650 1.51 -49.69 -6.56
CA ILE A 650 0.37 -50.56 -6.91
C ILE A 650 0.81 -52.03 -6.96
N VAL A 651 1.95 -52.32 -7.58
CA VAL A 651 2.48 -53.69 -7.68
C VAL A 651 2.74 -54.27 -6.29
N VAL A 652 3.42 -53.53 -5.42
CA VAL A 652 3.69 -53.94 -4.03
C VAL A 652 2.39 -54.14 -3.25
N LEU A 653 1.40 -53.26 -3.41
CA LEU A 653 0.10 -53.39 -2.77
C LEU A 653 -0.61 -54.69 -3.18
N VAL A 654 -0.69 -54.96 -4.49
CA VAL A 654 -1.35 -56.16 -5.03
C VAL A 654 -0.65 -57.43 -4.52
N PHE A 655 0.68 -57.50 -4.59
CA PHE A 655 1.44 -58.64 -4.09
C PHE A 655 1.29 -58.82 -2.58
N SER A 656 1.26 -57.73 -1.81
CA SER A 656 1.09 -57.79 -0.35
C SER A 656 -0.30 -58.28 0.03
N VAL A 657 -1.35 -57.84 -0.67
CA VAL A 657 -2.73 -58.30 -0.44
C VAL A 657 -2.88 -59.78 -0.81
N ILE A 658 -2.34 -60.20 -1.96
CA ILE A 658 -2.35 -61.62 -2.37
C ILE A 658 -1.58 -62.46 -1.35
N GLY A 659 -0.38 -62.01 -0.96
CA GLY A 659 0.46 -62.68 0.04
C GLY A 659 -0.25 -62.83 1.37
N ALA A 660 -0.79 -61.74 1.92
CA ALA A 660 -1.55 -61.75 3.16
C ALA A 660 -2.80 -62.66 3.06
N PHE A 661 -3.52 -62.63 1.94
CA PHE A 661 -4.66 -63.50 1.69
C PHE A 661 -4.27 -64.98 1.69
N LEU A 662 -3.17 -65.34 1.01
CA LEU A 662 -2.68 -66.72 0.95
C LEU A 662 -2.16 -67.21 2.31
N VAL A 663 -1.43 -66.37 3.04
CA VAL A 663 -0.96 -66.67 4.41
C VAL A 663 -2.15 -66.86 5.34
N ASN A 664 -3.16 -65.99 5.27
CA ASN A 664 -4.38 -66.12 6.06
C ASN A 664 -5.16 -67.38 5.70
N LYS A 665 -5.33 -67.68 4.40
CA LYS A 665 -5.99 -68.92 3.93
C LYS A 665 -5.26 -70.19 4.39
N LYS A 666 -3.96 -70.11 4.66
CA LYS A 666 -3.11 -71.22 5.11
C LYS A 666 -2.65 -71.08 6.56
N SER A 667 -3.25 -70.18 7.35
CA SER A 667 -2.79 -69.87 8.71
C SER A 667 -2.71 -71.11 9.59
N ASP A 668 -3.72 -71.97 9.52
CA ASP A 668 -3.83 -73.16 10.37
C ASP A 668 -2.71 -74.17 10.07
N SER A 669 -2.20 -74.20 8.84
CA SER A 669 -1.08 -75.06 8.44
C SER A 669 0.28 -74.39 8.65
N LEU A 670 0.37 -73.07 8.47
CA LEU A 670 1.61 -72.30 8.58
C LEU A 670 1.98 -72.02 10.03
N PHE A 671 0.99 -71.89 10.92
CA PHE A 671 1.16 -71.55 12.32
C PHE A 671 0.65 -72.66 13.27
N ALA A 672 0.51 -73.90 12.78
CA ALA A 672 0.19 -75.05 13.61
C ALA A 672 1.21 -75.18 14.76
N VAL A 673 0.77 -74.94 15.99
CA VAL A 673 1.58 -75.21 17.18
C VAL A 673 1.66 -76.72 17.33
N LYS A 674 2.86 -77.30 17.18
CA LYS A 674 3.11 -78.67 17.66
C LYS A 674 2.93 -78.67 19.17
N THR A 675 1.74 -79.02 19.64
CA THR A 675 1.54 -79.43 21.04
C THR A 675 2.44 -80.64 21.27
N ARG A 676 3.52 -80.44 22.03
CA ARG A 676 4.29 -81.55 22.59
C ARG A 676 3.34 -82.28 23.54
N PRO A 677 3.09 -83.58 23.39
CA PRO A 677 2.17 -84.27 24.30
C PRO A 677 2.75 -84.20 25.71
N GLU A 678 1.98 -83.64 26.64
CA GLU A 678 2.19 -83.87 28.07
C GLU A 678 1.76 -85.32 28.35
N ASN A 679 2.75 -86.11 28.78
CA ASN A 679 2.70 -87.50 29.26
C ASN A 679 2.85 -88.63 28.21
N CYS A 680 3.88 -89.43 28.51
CA CYS A 680 4.34 -90.72 27.97
C CYS A 680 5.21 -90.69 26.71
#